data_AF-A0AB39VU06-F1
#
_entry.id   AF-A0AB39VU06-F1
#
_cell.length_a   1.000
_cell.length_b   1.000
_cell.length_c   1.000
_cell.angle_alpha   90.00
_cell.angle_beta   90.00
_cell.angle_gamma   90.00
#
_symmetry.space_group_name_H-M   'P 1'
#
loop_
_entity.id
_entity.type
_entity.pdbx_description
1 polymer ?
#
loop_
_entity_poly.entity_id
_entity_poly.type
_entity_poly.pdbx_seq_one_letter_code
_entity_poly.pdbx_strand_id
1 'polypeptide(L)'
;MNNIEWQVIKATGDLTEVLKIRHKVYVEEASRLNHVDDTLSSFDRFDNYCVYIIAKIDNQPVATVKVITDSPIGLPCDEFADLSKYRRPQHHLYEFGHLISLPTVRNDKLGPAMMRAALIYAVNRGATHILGDFFADGTQQDLHYYYKNLGFIAACHPYRDPRFTGAPLSIIGLLDISQSYSLYLRGSRVQKRLLHYFYNDYAIYRDTDKPELYFTHQVEGRKNQRQLLAELKAKVNHPSYARLSYLMGCGIQMRGEDEFVMDENGREFYALFDQYGNQSFGYNHSQFTDALRQAIASKNINSTKIMFEEASIKLADELIEATGNNFDCCYFANGGGETIDNAFKIAMAVTRRKKIIAFENCFHGKTIATLSAAGREEHYRVYPGLMTDTFVIVPFGDKAALDAALTDEIAAVIIEPVQAEGGVNTPFAGYLPFIAERCRQQGTCLIFDEMQTAFGRLGHLFAFQKYQVVPDIMCIGKAFGGGILPISAVLARRELWGVLNDHPSSFGSSLGGNPVSCQLARQVLRTASTPSFLAHINMLSGMLLPELKRLAKNYPLLISKISGDGLMFGIHFTSPLMVGLALRLLYENDVTSSYCLYNLNVLRVQPPLNSQPHNLIKACNTLDGVLNKINNIDIATWSLNHASFELILPTPINNVLKQVQDYPALFDPFSDGRTHYPCDQWVNFYGNLGDDRACWKNLTGLLEDGFVSTAAEGFIWKSCIRQLRLSVLTPVMTQVSLTVEWDNAMQPYDMLTNVKINLYLNEQGFQRIKNELMRGGMNETFLRNVV
;
A
#
# COMPACT_ATOMS: atom_id res chain seq x y z
N MET A 1 5.29 -18.13 24.00
CA MET A 1 6.72 -17.80 24.06
C MET A 1 6.91 -16.55 23.22
N ASN A 2 6.89 -15.37 23.85
CA ASN A 2 6.91 -14.09 23.14
C ASN A 2 8.30 -13.40 23.14
N ASN A 3 9.35 -14.00 23.72
CA ASN A 3 10.71 -13.48 23.76
C ASN A 3 11.72 -14.57 23.35
N ILE A 4 11.78 -14.93 22.07
CA ILE A 4 12.90 -15.75 21.57
C ILE A 4 13.84 -14.83 20.82
N GLU A 5 15.02 -14.60 21.39
CA GLU A 5 16.12 -13.92 20.70
C GLU A 5 16.92 -14.95 19.90
N TRP A 6 17.34 -14.57 18.69
CA TRP A 6 18.08 -15.45 17.79
C TRP A 6 19.52 -14.96 17.64
N GLN A 7 20.46 -15.87 17.79
CA GLN A 7 21.87 -15.60 17.59
C GLN A 7 22.45 -16.57 16.57
N VAL A 8 23.12 -16.05 15.55
CA VAL A 8 23.86 -16.86 14.56
C VAL A 8 25.33 -16.87 14.93
N ILE A 9 25.93 -18.05 15.08
CA ILE A 9 27.34 -18.24 15.41
C ILE A 9 27.98 -19.13 14.34
N LYS A 10 29.12 -18.71 13.78
CA LYS A 10 29.94 -19.57 12.92
C LYS A 10 30.65 -20.61 13.79
N ALA A 11 30.80 -21.84 13.30
CA ALA A 11 31.45 -22.88 14.11
C ALA A 11 32.92 -22.60 14.45
N THR A 12 33.57 -21.67 13.74
CA THR A 12 34.92 -21.16 14.07
C THR A 12 34.94 -20.13 15.20
N GLY A 13 33.78 -19.76 15.76
CA GLY A 13 33.62 -18.83 16.89
C GLY A 13 33.47 -19.54 18.24
N ASP A 14 32.99 -18.80 19.25
CA ASP A 14 32.73 -19.36 20.58
C ASP A 14 31.48 -20.26 20.59
N LEU A 15 31.70 -21.57 20.78
CA LEU A 15 30.65 -22.59 20.84
C LEU A 15 30.19 -22.94 22.26
N THR A 16 30.61 -22.19 23.28
CA THR A 16 30.30 -22.49 24.69
C THR A 16 28.80 -22.72 24.93
N GLU A 17 27.93 -21.91 24.35
CA GLU A 17 26.47 -22.03 24.52
C GLU A 17 25.89 -23.26 23.80
N VAL A 18 26.40 -23.57 22.60
CA VAL A 18 26.00 -24.76 21.83
C VAL A 18 26.40 -26.02 22.59
N LEU A 19 27.62 -26.08 23.09
CA LEU A 19 28.14 -27.23 23.85
C LEU A 19 27.36 -27.44 25.15
N LYS A 20 26.93 -26.36 25.83
CA LYS A 20 26.06 -26.46 27.02
C LYS A 20 24.72 -27.11 26.70
N ILE A 21 24.04 -26.68 25.62
CA ILE A 21 22.77 -27.28 25.20
C ILE A 21 22.99 -28.76 24.81
N ARG A 22 24.07 -29.04 24.07
CA ARG A 22 24.41 -30.39 23.60
C ARG A 22 24.70 -31.35 24.77
N HIS A 23 25.51 -30.94 25.73
CA HIS A 23 25.82 -31.72 26.93
C HIS A 23 24.55 -32.05 27.70
N LYS A 24 23.68 -31.05 27.91
CA LYS A 24 22.43 -31.23 28.64
C LYS A 24 21.50 -32.25 27.97
N VAL A 25 21.33 -32.14 26.65
CA VAL A 25 20.37 -32.96 25.90
C VAL A 25 20.90 -34.38 25.63
N TYR A 26 22.15 -34.53 25.19
CA TYR A 26 22.67 -35.81 24.73
C TYR A 26 23.47 -36.60 25.77
N VAL A 27 24.14 -35.93 26.70
CA VAL A 27 24.96 -36.59 27.74
C VAL A 27 24.14 -36.83 29.00
N GLU A 28 23.61 -35.77 29.61
CA GLU A 28 22.94 -35.88 30.91
C GLU A 28 21.60 -36.60 30.86
N GLU A 29 20.75 -36.31 29.87
CA GLU A 29 19.35 -36.75 29.89
C GLU A 29 19.06 -37.93 28.98
N ALA A 30 19.52 -37.87 27.73
CA ALA A 30 19.27 -38.94 26.78
C ALA A 30 20.25 -40.10 26.92
N SER A 31 21.36 -39.91 27.66
CA SER A 31 22.49 -40.85 27.78
C SER A 31 22.91 -41.43 26.42
N ARG A 32 22.85 -40.60 25.37
CA ARG A 32 23.13 -40.99 23.98
C ARG A 32 24.60 -40.87 23.66
N LEU A 33 25.31 -39.98 24.37
CA LEU A 33 26.75 -39.75 24.28
C LEU A 33 27.36 -39.88 25.69
N ASN A 34 28.60 -40.35 25.77
CA ASN A 34 29.31 -40.43 27.04
C ASN A 34 29.98 -39.08 27.37
N HIS A 35 30.43 -38.36 26.34
CA HIS A 35 30.99 -37.03 26.44
C HIS A 35 30.48 -36.14 25.30
N VAL A 36 30.48 -34.82 25.52
CA VAL A 36 30.01 -33.85 24.52
C VAL A 36 30.90 -33.83 23.26
N ASP A 37 32.13 -34.34 23.34
CA ASP A 37 33.10 -34.38 22.24
C ASP A 37 33.01 -35.65 21.38
N ASP A 38 32.13 -36.59 21.72
CA ASP A 38 31.94 -37.85 20.98
C ASP A 38 31.37 -37.63 19.55
N THR A 39 31.06 -36.39 19.17
CA THR A 39 30.54 -36.00 17.86
C THR A 39 31.60 -35.56 16.85
N LEU A 40 32.89 -35.60 17.22
CA LEU A 40 34.01 -35.15 16.38
C LEU A 40 34.08 -35.84 15.01
N SER A 41 33.86 -37.15 14.95
CA SER A 41 33.94 -37.93 13.71
C SER A 41 32.66 -37.93 12.87
N SER A 42 31.57 -37.32 13.34
CA SER A 42 30.26 -37.34 12.71
C SER A 42 29.80 -35.94 12.31
N PHE A 43 29.31 -35.16 13.26
CA PHE A 43 28.73 -33.86 13.00
C PHE A 43 29.77 -32.76 12.99
N ASP A 44 30.72 -32.76 13.91
CA ASP A 44 31.64 -31.63 14.10
C ASP A 44 32.70 -31.58 12.99
N ARG A 45 32.93 -32.70 12.27
CA ARG A 45 33.78 -32.70 11.06
C ARG A 45 33.30 -31.74 9.95
N PHE A 46 32.01 -31.36 9.98
CA PHE A 46 31.41 -30.41 9.02
C PHE A 46 31.38 -28.97 9.55
N ASP A 47 31.98 -28.69 10.71
CA ASP A 47 31.89 -27.38 11.36
C ASP A 47 32.37 -26.23 10.48
N ASN A 48 33.43 -26.44 9.70
CA ASN A 48 33.96 -25.45 8.75
C ASN A 48 32.96 -25.01 7.67
N TYR A 49 31.86 -25.75 7.49
CA TYR A 49 30.81 -25.50 6.48
C TYR A 49 29.44 -25.24 7.10
N CYS A 50 29.39 -24.90 8.39
CA CYS A 50 28.13 -24.70 9.09
C CYS A 50 28.04 -23.41 9.91
N VAL A 51 26.80 -23.09 10.27
CA VAL A 51 26.49 -22.14 11.34
C VAL A 51 25.56 -22.78 12.36
N TYR A 52 25.63 -22.30 13.60
CA TYR A 52 24.67 -22.58 14.64
C TYR A 52 23.72 -21.39 14.79
N ILE A 53 22.43 -21.67 14.81
CA ILE A 53 21.39 -20.69 15.14
C ILE A 53 20.86 -21.04 16.53
N ILE A 54 21.11 -20.18 17.49
CA ILE A 54 20.76 -20.35 18.90
C ILE A 54 19.50 -19.55 19.21
N ALA A 55 18.55 -20.20 19.87
CA ALA A 55 17.38 -19.57 20.47
C ALA A 55 17.67 -19.25 21.94
N LYS A 56 17.44 -18.00 22.34
CA LYS A 56 17.57 -17.51 23.71
C LYS A 56 16.24 -17.05 24.26
N ILE A 57 15.93 -17.42 25.50
CA ILE A 57 14.78 -16.91 26.26
C ILE A 57 15.34 -16.27 27.52
N ASP A 58 14.99 -15.00 27.77
CA ASP A 58 15.52 -14.20 28.88
C ASP A 58 17.06 -14.22 28.93
N ASN A 59 17.68 -14.07 27.76
CA ASN A 59 19.14 -14.11 27.53
C ASN A 59 19.82 -15.45 27.89
N GLN A 60 19.07 -16.52 28.13
CA GLN A 60 19.61 -17.87 28.33
C GLN A 60 19.50 -18.71 27.07
N PRO A 61 20.56 -19.41 26.63
CA PRO A 61 20.50 -20.30 25.47
C PRO A 61 19.68 -21.54 25.80
N VAL A 62 18.58 -21.74 25.06
CA VAL A 62 17.61 -22.81 25.34
C VAL A 62 17.45 -23.82 24.21
N ALA A 63 17.85 -23.48 22.99
CA ALA A 63 17.80 -24.39 21.86
C ALA A 63 18.77 -23.97 20.77
N THR A 64 19.12 -24.90 19.89
CA THR A 64 20.00 -24.63 18.75
C THR A 64 19.60 -25.48 17.55
N VAL A 65 19.89 -24.98 16.35
CA VAL A 65 19.86 -25.75 15.09
C VAL A 65 21.16 -25.49 14.34
N LYS A 66 21.77 -26.55 13.81
CA LYS A 66 22.97 -26.49 12.98
C LYS A 66 22.56 -26.48 11.51
N VAL A 67 22.98 -25.48 10.77
CA VAL A 67 22.72 -25.35 9.33
C VAL A 67 24.03 -25.58 8.58
N ILE A 68 24.10 -26.67 7.85
CA ILE A 68 25.31 -27.13 7.13
C ILE A 68 25.08 -26.95 5.64
N THR A 69 26.02 -26.29 4.96
CA THR A 69 25.98 -26.12 3.50
C THR A 69 26.73 -27.29 2.84
N ASP A 70 26.20 -27.81 1.73
CA ASP A 70 26.86 -28.87 0.96
C ASP A 70 28.27 -28.43 0.51
N SER A 71 29.21 -29.35 0.57
CA SER A 71 30.64 -29.07 0.44
C SER A 71 31.37 -30.24 -0.22
N PRO A 72 32.66 -30.11 -0.59
CA PRO A 72 33.42 -31.22 -1.17
C PRO A 72 33.52 -32.47 -0.28
N ILE A 73 33.37 -32.31 1.05
CA ILE A 73 33.34 -33.43 2.00
C ILE A 73 31.91 -33.99 2.22
N GLY A 74 30.92 -33.47 1.51
CA GLY A 74 29.51 -33.86 1.56
C GLY A 74 28.71 -33.18 2.69
N LEU A 75 27.61 -33.83 3.06
CA LEU A 75 26.70 -33.53 4.15
C LEU A 75 26.62 -34.75 5.10
N PRO A 76 26.29 -34.58 6.39
CA PRO A 76 26.08 -35.72 7.29
C PRO A 76 25.07 -36.75 6.79
N CYS A 77 24.01 -36.32 6.08
CA CYS A 77 22.99 -37.21 5.52
C CYS A 77 23.54 -38.18 4.44
N ASP A 78 24.70 -37.92 3.83
CA ASP A 78 25.32 -38.82 2.85
C ASP A 78 25.74 -40.17 3.45
N GLU A 79 25.89 -40.27 4.78
CA GLU A 79 26.18 -41.53 5.45
C GLU A 79 25.02 -42.54 5.36
N PHE A 80 23.80 -42.06 5.11
CA PHE A 80 22.58 -42.85 5.20
C PHE A 80 21.68 -42.78 3.96
N ALA A 81 21.91 -41.81 3.06
CA ALA A 81 21.13 -41.63 1.85
C ALA A 81 22.04 -41.31 0.65
N ASP A 82 21.74 -41.91 -0.51
CA ASP A 82 22.38 -41.51 -1.78
C ASP A 82 21.77 -40.20 -2.29
N LEU A 83 22.49 -39.10 -2.07
CA LEU A 83 22.09 -37.76 -2.47
C LEU A 83 22.63 -37.34 -3.84
N SER A 84 23.39 -38.20 -4.53
CA SER A 84 24.03 -37.87 -5.82
C SER A 84 23.05 -37.32 -6.86
N LYS A 85 21.83 -37.89 -6.92
CA LYS A 85 20.75 -37.47 -7.82
C LYS A 85 20.21 -36.06 -7.58
N TYR A 86 20.44 -35.49 -6.39
CA TYR A 86 20.01 -34.15 -5.98
C TYR A 86 21.12 -33.10 -6.13
N ARG A 87 22.39 -33.49 -6.27
CA ARG A 87 23.53 -32.57 -6.51
C ARG A 87 23.62 -32.17 -7.99
N ARG A 88 22.65 -31.38 -8.45
CA ARG A 88 22.61 -30.81 -9.80
C ARG A 88 23.15 -29.38 -9.78
N PRO A 89 23.69 -28.83 -10.90
CA PRO A 89 24.24 -27.47 -10.94
C PRO A 89 23.30 -26.37 -10.43
N GLN A 90 21.99 -26.55 -10.60
CA GLN A 90 20.95 -25.63 -10.15
C GLN A 90 20.44 -25.91 -8.72
N HIS A 91 20.97 -26.93 -8.05
CA HIS A 91 20.55 -27.31 -6.70
C HIS A 91 21.61 -26.92 -5.68
N HIS A 92 21.18 -26.25 -4.61
CA HIS A 92 22.01 -25.94 -3.46
C HIS A 92 21.40 -26.61 -2.24
N LEU A 93 22.10 -27.64 -1.76
CA LEU A 93 21.64 -28.48 -0.66
C LEU A 93 22.15 -27.93 0.67
N TYR A 94 21.25 -27.89 1.64
CA TYR A 94 21.55 -27.54 3.02
C TYR A 94 20.98 -28.61 3.94
N GLU A 95 21.69 -28.96 5.00
CA GLU A 95 21.20 -29.87 6.03
C GLU A 95 20.89 -29.11 7.33
N PHE A 96 19.74 -29.39 7.93
CA PHE A 96 19.39 -28.97 9.29
C PHE A 96 19.70 -30.10 10.25
N GLY A 97 20.88 -30.04 10.86
CA GLY A 97 21.35 -30.97 11.88
C GLY A 97 21.17 -30.41 13.29
N HIS A 98 21.34 -31.25 14.31
CA HIS A 98 21.34 -30.86 15.73
C HIS A 98 20.22 -29.88 16.12
N LEU A 99 19.00 -30.11 15.63
CA LEU A 99 17.84 -29.36 16.06
C LEU A 99 17.43 -29.87 17.44
N ILE A 100 17.97 -29.24 18.48
CA ILE A 100 17.82 -29.66 19.89
C ILE A 100 17.37 -28.51 20.77
N SER A 101 16.56 -28.82 21.78
CA SER A 101 16.10 -27.89 22.79
C SER A 101 16.19 -28.51 24.18
N LEU A 102 16.46 -27.66 25.18
CA LEU A 102 16.39 -28.02 26.58
C LEU A 102 14.97 -28.50 26.93
N PRO A 103 14.77 -29.56 27.73
CA PRO A 103 13.43 -30.10 27.97
C PRO A 103 12.54 -29.16 28.76
N THR A 104 13.14 -28.34 29.63
CA THR A 104 12.43 -27.35 30.44
C THR A 104 11.65 -26.33 29.60
N VAL A 105 12.02 -26.16 28.33
CA VAL A 105 11.32 -25.29 27.38
C VAL A 105 10.79 -26.03 26.15
N ARG A 106 10.85 -27.37 26.13
CA ARG A 106 10.40 -28.13 24.97
C ARG A 106 8.88 -28.06 24.86
N ASN A 107 8.40 -27.52 23.74
CA ASN A 107 6.99 -27.51 23.38
C ASN A 107 6.81 -27.63 21.86
N ASP A 108 5.55 -27.67 21.45
CA ASP A 108 5.09 -27.77 20.07
C ASP A 108 5.41 -26.53 19.20
N LYS A 109 5.85 -25.41 19.79
CA LYS A 109 6.12 -24.14 19.10
C LYS A 109 7.61 -23.89 18.84
N LEU A 110 8.50 -24.29 19.75
CA LEU A 110 9.93 -23.99 19.68
C LEU A 110 10.64 -24.75 18.53
N GLY A 111 10.29 -26.02 18.30
CA GLY A 111 10.83 -26.81 17.19
C GLY A 111 10.56 -26.17 15.82
N PRO A 112 9.29 -25.88 15.47
CA PRO A 112 8.94 -25.17 14.24
C PRO A 112 9.61 -23.80 14.13
N ALA A 113 9.76 -23.05 15.23
CA ALA A 113 10.46 -21.77 15.21
C ALA A 113 11.94 -21.89 14.82
N MET A 114 12.65 -22.89 15.35
CA MET A 114 14.03 -23.18 14.95
C MET A 114 14.13 -23.59 13.48
N MET A 115 13.24 -24.48 13.01
CA MET A 115 13.19 -24.87 11.60
C MET A 115 12.97 -23.65 10.69
N ARG A 116 12.12 -22.71 11.10
CA ARG A 116 11.85 -21.48 10.34
C ARG A 116 13.06 -20.54 10.31
N ALA A 117 13.74 -20.35 11.44
CA ALA A 117 14.94 -19.53 11.50
C ALA A 117 16.05 -20.10 10.59
N ALA A 118 16.24 -21.42 10.59
CA ALA A 118 17.14 -22.12 9.69
C ALA A 118 16.73 -21.99 8.22
N LEU A 119 15.44 -22.11 7.91
CA LEU A 119 14.90 -21.92 6.55
C LEU A 119 15.19 -20.51 6.01
N ILE A 120 14.92 -19.47 6.81
CA ILE A 120 15.20 -18.08 6.43
C ILE A 120 16.70 -17.90 6.14
N TYR A 121 17.56 -18.41 7.03
CA TYR A 121 19.01 -18.33 6.85
C TYR A 121 19.48 -19.01 5.56
N ALA A 122 18.94 -20.20 5.27
CA ALA A 122 19.31 -21.02 4.11
C ALA A 122 18.81 -20.41 2.79
N VAL A 123 17.55 -19.96 2.74
CA VAL A 123 16.93 -19.33 1.55
C VAL A 123 17.69 -18.08 1.12
N ASN A 124 18.08 -17.22 2.09
CA ASN A 124 18.89 -16.03 1.83
C ASN A 124 20.27 -16.33 1.23
N ARG A 125 20.73 -17.59 1.30
CA ARG A 125 22.02 -18.05 0.74
C ARG A 125 21.82 -18.98 -0.44
N GLY A 126 20.64 -18.89 -1.08
CA GLY A 126 20.33 -19.59 -2.31
C GLY A 126 20.01 -21.07 -2.14
N ALA A 127 19.70 -21.54 -0.94
CA ALA A 127 19.25 -22.92 -0.74
C ALA A 127 18.03 -23.23 -1.62
N THR A 128 18.06 -24.37 -2.30
CA THR A 128 16.91 -24.88 -3.06
C THR A 128 16.34 -26.14 -2.43
N HIS A 129 17.16 -26.89 -1.69
CA HIS A 129 16.77 -28.12 -1.02
C HIS A 129 17.25 -28.15 0.42
N ILE A 130 16.38 -28.59 1.33
CA ILE A 130 16.70 -28.79 2.74
C ILE A 130 16.64 -30.28 3.06
N LEU A 131 17.66 -30.78 3.77
CA LEU A 131 17.76 -32.12 4.30
C LEU A 131 17.64 -32.10 5.82
N GLY A 132 17.16 -33.20 6.40
CA GLY A 132 17.16 -33.41 7.84
C GLY A 132 17.03 -34.88 8.19
N ASP A 133 17.59 -35.24 9.35
CA ASP A 133 17.41 -36.55 9.98
C ASP A 133 16.21 -36.49 10.94
N PHE A 134 15.16 -37.25 10.63
CA PHE A 134 13.91 -37.26 11.38
C PHE A 134 13.68 -38.62 12.01
N PHE A 135 13.03 -38.66 13.17
CA PHE A 135 12.52 -39.93 13.69
C PHE A 135 11.40 -40.46 12.78
N ALA A 136 11.54 -41.72 12.36
CA ALA A 136 10.54 -42.43 11.60
C ALA A 136 9.28 -42.66 12.46
N ASP A 137 8.12 -42.61 11.83
CA ASP A 137 6.86 -43.00 12.47
C ASP A 137 6.91 -44.48 12.83
N GLY A 138 6.84 -44.78 14.13
CA GLY A 138 6.94 -46.14 14.66
C GLY A 138 5.86 -47.10 14.15
N THR A 139 4.76 -46.60 13.56
CA THR A 139 3.67 -47.41 13.02
C THR A 139 3.80 -47.68 11.51
N GLN A 140 4.41 -46.77 10.76
CA GLN A 140 4.46 -46.82 9.29
C GLN A 140 5.86 -46.96 8.70
N GLN A 141 6.92 -46.88 9.52
CA GLN A 141 8.31 -46.90 9.06
C GLN A 141 8.56 -45.88 7.94
N ASP A 142 8.02 -44.66 8.09
CA ASP A 142 8.10 -43.58 7.11
C ASP A 142 8.11 -42.21 7.82
N LEU A 143 8.29 -41.10 7.10
CA LEU A 143 8.22 -39.73 7.63
C LEU A 143 6.87 -39.48 8.32
N HIS A 144 6.93 -38.89 9.52
CA HIS A 144 5.74 -38.47 10.26
C HIS A 144 4.87 -37.52 9.43
N TYR A 145 3.54 -37.64 9.58
CA TYR A 145 2.54 -36.88 8.81
C TYR A 145 2.80 -35.36 8.81
N TYR A 146 3.32 -34.81 9.91
CA TYR A 146 3.72 -33.40 10.00
C TYR A 146 4.73 -33.00 8.91
N TYR A 147 5.84 -33.73 8.76
CA TYR A 147 6.89 -33.40 7.80
C TYR A 147 6.43 -33.58 6.35
N LYS A 148 5.60 -34.61 6.09
CA LYS A 148 4.96 -34.80 4.77
C LYS A 148 4.08 -33.61 4.38
N ASN A 149 3.34 -33.03 5.34
CA ASN A 149 2.52 -31.83 5.07
C ASN A 149 3.34 -30.55 4.89
N LEU A 150 4.57 -30.51 5.42
CA LEU A 150 5.52 -29.46 5.06
C LEU A 150 6.10 -29.64 3.65
N GLY A 151 5.96 -30.83 3.07
CA GLY A 151 6.46 -31.16 1.72
C GLY A 151 7.73 -32.01 1.72
N PHE A 152 8.18 -32.53 2.87
CA PHE A 152 9.32 -33.45 2.90
C PHE A 152 8.95 -34.80 2.26
N ILE A 153 9.90 -35.34 1.51
CA ILE A 153 9.88 -36.71 0.98
C ILE A 153 11.01 -37.54 1.60
N ALA A 154 10.81 -38.85 1.73
CA ALA A 154 11.85 -39.74 2.24
C ALA A 154 12.97 -39.91 1.20
N ALA A 155 14.22 -39.71 1.62
CA ALA A 155 15.41 -39.87 0.78
C ALA A 155 16.08 -41.26 0.96
N CYS A 156 15.75 -41.98 2.02
CA CYS A 156 16.21 -43.35 2.29
C CYS A 156 15.15 -44.18 3.04
N HIS A 157 15.41 -45.48 3.20
CA HIS A 157 14.65 -46.32 4.12
C HIS A 157 15.04 -46.03 5.58
N PRO A 158 14.14 -46.25 6.55
CA PRO A 158 14.48 -46.04 7.96
C PRO A 158 15.70 -46.86 8.40
N TYR A 159 16.55 -46.24 9.21
CA TYR A 159 17.78 -46.80 9.71
C TYR A 159 17.94 -46.55 11.22
N ARG A 160 18.82 -47.30 11.88
CA ARG A 160 19.24 -46.97 13.24
C ARG A 160 20.53 -46.17 13.15
N ASP A 161 20.50 -44.95 13.69
CA ASP A 161 21.66 -44.08 13.69
C ASP A 161 22.76 -44.65 14.61
N PRO A 162 23.91 -45.10 14.07
CA PRO A 162 24.99 -45.67 14.87
C PRO A 162 25.71 -44.62 15.72
N ARG A 163 25.48 -43.32 15.49
CA ARG A 163 26.09 -42.22 16.24
C ARG A 163 25.51 -42.07 17.65
N PHE A 164 24.33 -42.64 17.91
CA PHE A 164 23.64 -42.50 19.19
C PHE A 164 23.18 -43.86 19.72
N THR A 165 23.64 -44.22 20.92
CA THR A 165 23.23 -45.47 21.58
C THR A 165 21.73 -45.43 21.89
N GLY A 166 20.98 -46.48 21.51
CA GLY A 166 19.55 -46.58 21.81
C GLY A 166 18.63 -45.65 21.00
N ALA A 167 19.10 -45.10 19.86
CA ALA A 167 18.29 -44.21 19.04
C ALA A 167 17.02 -44.89 18.48
N PRO A 168 15.89 -44.14 18.36
CA PRO A 168 14.74 -44.55 17.56
C PRO A 168 15.16 -44.79 16.09
N LEU A 169 14.30 -45.45 15.32
CA LEU A 169 14.48 -45.47 13.86
C LEU A 169 14.44 -44.04 13.32
N SER A 170 15.44 -43.69 12.53
CA SER A 170 15.63 -42.42 11.83
C SER A 170 15.35 -42.59 10.33
N ILE A 171 15.03 -41.50 9.66
CA ILE A 171 14.83 -41.45 8.20
C ILE A 171 15.28 -40.07 7.69
N ILE A 172 16.03 -40.05 6.59
CA ILE A 172 16.40 -38.79 5.95
C ILE A 172 15.22 -38.24 5.17
N GLY A 173 14.81 -37.02 5.49
CA GLY A 173 13.81 -36.27 4.73
C GLY A 173 14.47 -35.20 3.87
N LEU A 174 13.95 -35.02 2.65
CA LEU A 174 14.37 -33.99 1.71
C LEU A 174 13.17 -33.10 1.34
N LEU A 175 13.37 -31.79 1.37
CA LEU A 175 12.39 -30.77 1.04
C LEU A 175 12.87 -29.93 -0.15
N ASP A 176 12.12 -29.93 -1.24
CA ASP A 176 12.23 -28.91 -2.29
C ASP A 176 11.49 -27.65 -1.82
N ILE A 177 12.21 -26.54 -1.66
CA ILE A 177 11.65 -25.29 -1.13
C ILE A 177 10.58 -24.72 -2.08
N SER A 178 10.78 -24.80 -3.39
CA SER A 178 9.83 -24.31 -4.39
C SER A 178 8.55 -25.13 -4.39
N GLN A 179 8.69 -26.45 -4.26
CA GLN A 179 7.54 -27.35 -4.15
C GLN A 179 6.77 -27.11 -2.83
N SER A 180 7.48 -26.97 -1.72
CA SER A 180 6.91 -26.63 -0.41
C SER A 180 6.17 -25.29 -0.44
N TYR A 181 6.76 -24.27 -1.06
CA TYR A 181 6.10 -22.97 -1.28
C TYR A 181 4.87 -23.09 -2.19
N SER A 182 4.91 -23.95 -3.20
CA SER A 182 3.74 -24.22 -4.05
C SER A 182 2.60 -24.86 -3.26
N LEU A 183 2.90 -25.75 -2.30
CA LEU A 183 1.91 -26.31 -1.37
C LEU A 183 1.33 -25.25 -0.43
N TYR A 184 2.10 -24.23 -0.05
CA TYR A 184 1.57 -23.08 0.70
C TYR A 184 0.52 -22.31 -0.11
N LEU A 185 0.79 -22.05 -1.40
CA LEU A 185 -0.13 -21.29 -2.25
C LEU A 185 -1.35 -22.10 -2.67
N ARG A 186 -1.18 -23.39 -2.98
CA ARG A 186 -2.18 -24.20 -3.70
C ARG A 186 -2.56 -25.51 -3.02
N GLY A 187 -1.93 -25.85 -1.89
CA GLY A 187 -2.19 -27.09 -1.16
C GLY A 187 -3.52 -27.10 -0.41
N SER A 188 -3.76 -28.19 0.31
CA SER A 188 -4.94 -28.36 1.17
C SER A 188 -4.99 -27.30 2.30
N ARG A 189 -6.18 -27.08 2.88
CA ARG A 189 -6.36 -26.13 4.00
C ARG A 189 -5.40 -26.40 5.17
N VAL A 190 -5.09 -27.67 5.43
CA VAL A 190 -4.13 -28.09 6.47
C VAL A 190 -2.72 -27.66 6.10
N GLN A 191 -2.28 -27.93 4.86
CA GLN A 191 -0.96 -27.53 4.36
C GLN A 191 -0.82 -26.01 4.34
N LYS A 192 -1.81 -25.26 3.84
CA LYS A 192 -1.78 -23.79 3.85
C LYS A 192 -1.61 -23.24 5.26
N ARG A 193 -2.36 -23.77 6.24
CA ARG A 193 -2.27 -23.32 7.64
C ARG A 193 -0.91 -23.62 8.25
N LEU A 194 -0.34 -24.81 8.01
CA LEU A 194 0.97 -25.20 8.52
C LEU A 194 2.08 -24.37 7.86
N LEU A 195 2.06 -24.28 6.54
CA LEU A 195 3.09 -23.62 5.73
C LEU A 195 3.01 -22.09 5.81
N HIS A 196 1.87 -21.52 6.17
CA HIS A 196 1.74 -20.07 6.43
C HIS A 196 2.76 -19.61 7.46
N TYR A 197 3.06 -20.42 8.48
CA TYR A 197 4.08 -20.04 9.46
C TYR A 197 5.47 -19.89 8.82
N PHE A 198 5.81 -20.72 7.84
CA PHE A 198 7.13 -20.73 7.21
C PHE A 198 7.24 -19.74 6.04
N TYR A 199 6.16 -19.53 5.30
CA TYR A 199 6.21 -18.89 3.98
C TYR A 199 5.34 -17.63 3.83
N ASN A 200 4.64 -17.17 4.86
CA ASN A 200 3.80 -15.96 4.75
C ASN A 200 4.58 -14.68 4.40
N ASP A 201 5.88 -14.64 4.68
CA ASP A 201 6.83 -13.58 4.36
C ASP A 201 7.97 -14.05 3.45
N TYR A 202 7.80 -15.17 2.74
CA TYR A 202 8.82 -15.81 1.89
C TYR A 202 9.42 -14.88 0.85
N ALA A 203 8.57 -14.11 0.15
CA ALA A 203 9.03 -13.17 -0.88
C ALA A 203 9.97 -12.10 -0.31
N ILE A 204 9.81 -11.75 0.97
CA ILE A 204 10.56 -10.68 1.60
C ILE A 204 11.95 -11.18 2.01
N TYR A 205 12.02 -12.32 2.71
CA TYR A 205 13.31 -12.87 3.12
C TYR A 205 14.02 -13.67 2.01
N ARG A 206 13.41 -13.89 0.85
CA ARG A 206 14.11 -14.44 -0.32
C ARG A 206 14.98 -13.39 -1.02
N ASP A 207 14.54 -12.13 -1.01
CA ASP A 207 15.09 -11.06 -1.85
C ASP A 207 15.84 -9.98 -1.02
N THR A 208 16.28 -10.29 0.21
CA THR A 208 16.92 -9.32 1.14
C THR A 208 18.42 -9.58 1.32
N ASP A 209 19.27 -8.57 1.06
CA ASP A 209 20.74 -8.64 1.20
C ASP A 209 21.28 -8.59 2.66
N LYS A 210 20.41 -8.50 3.68
CA LYS A 210 20.79 -8.32 5.10
C LYS A 210 19.93 -9.16 6.07
N PRO A 211 20.25 -10.45 6.28
CA PRO A 211 19.46 -11.34 7.12
C PRO A 211 19.50 -11.00 8.63
N GLU A 212 20.55 -10.34 9.14
CA GLU A 212 20.62 -9.87 10.54
C GLU A 212 19.56 -8.81 10.92
N LEU A 213 19.02 -8.06 9.95
CA LEU A 213 17.94 -7.10 10.19
C LEU A 213 16.59 -7.79 10.47
N TYR A 214 16.42 -9.05 10.06
CA TYR A 214 15.25 -9.86 10.41
C TYR A 214 15.30 -10.39 11.84
N PHE A 215 16.52 -10.63 12.35
CA PHE A 215 16.72 -11.05 13.73
C PHE A 215 16.66 -9.88 14.72
N THR A 216 16.83 -8.64 14.25
CA THR A 216 16.87 -7.43 15.11
C THR A 216 15.68 -6.47 14.96
N HIS A 217 14.77 -6.67 13.99
CA HIS A 217 13.47 -6.01 13.95
C HIS A 217 12.32 -6.82 14.58
N GLN A 218 12.62 -7.71 15.52
CA GLN A 218 11.63 -8.22 16.49
C GLN A 218 11.42 -7.26 17.68
N VAL A 219 11.49 -5.94 17.48
CA VAL A 219 11.22 -5.02 18.60
C VAL A 219 9.77 -5.10 19.07
N GLU A 220 8.79 -5.63 18.30
CA GLU A 220 7.42 -5.82 18.82
C GLU A 220 6.62 -7.04 18.27
N GLY A 221 7.27 -8.09 17.78
CA GLY A 221 6.72 -9.46 17.60
C GLY A 221 5.38 -9.72 16.87
N ARG A 222 4.57 -8.73 16.51
CA ARG A 222 3.20 -8.87 15.95
C ARG A 222 2.71 -7.69 15.11
N LYS A 223 3.49 -6.61 14.93
CA LYS A 223 3.18 -5.59 13.90
C LYS A 223 3.39 -6.18 12.52
N ASN A 224 2.42 -6.01 11.61
CA ASN A 224 2.60 -6.41 10.22
C ASN A 224 3.51 -5.42 9.46
N GLN A 225 4.08 -5.84 8.33
CA GLN A 225 4.98 -5.02 7.50
C GLN A 225 4.35 -3.68 7.13
N ARG A 226 3.05 -3.68 6.83
CA ARG A 226 2.30 -2.49 6.46
C ARG A 226 2.26 -1.45 7.56
N GLN A 227 2.01 -1.85 8.81
CA GLN A 227 2.06 -0.94 9.96
C GLN A 227 3.48 -0.40 10.17
N LEU A 228 4.52 -1.25 10.07
CA LEU A 228 5.91 -0.82 10.22
C LEU A 228 6.28 0.25 9.18
N LEU A 229 5.93 0.04 7.91
CA LEU A 229 6.17 1.00 6.85
C LEU A 229 5.33 2.27 7.03
N ALA A 230 4.09 2.16 7.50
CA ALA A 230 3.24 3.32 7.76
C ALA A 230 3.79 4.16 8.92
N GLU A 231 4.26 3.54 10.01
CA GLU A 231 4.93 4.22 11.13
C GLU A 231 6.24 4.87 10.68
N LEU A 232 7.05 4.17 9.89
CA LEU A 232 8.29 4.72 9.34
C LEU A 232 8.01 5.90 8.42
N LYS A 233 7.08 5.75 7.47
CA LYS A 233 6.63 6.82 6.59
C LYS A 233 6.11 7.99 7.43
N ALA A 234 5.34 7.74 8.49
CA ALA A 234 4.87 8.82 9.33
C ALA A 234 6.01 9.58 10.03
N LYS A 235 7.07 8.88 10.41
CA LYS A 235 8.26 9.46 11.03
C LYS A 235 9.12 10.25 10.04
N VAL A 236 9.23 9.82 8.78
CA VAL A 236 10.26 10.33 7.84
C VAL A 236 9.71 10.96 6.56
N ASN A 237 8.45 10.75 6.22
CA ASN A 237 7.87 11.11 4.93
C ASN A 237 6.34 11.29 4.97
N HIS A 238 5.88 12.51 5.20
CA HIS A 238 4.47 12.91 5.12
C HIS A 238 3.52 12.18 6.11
N PRO A 239 3.58 12.53 7.41
CA PRO A 239 2.81 11.93 8.50
C PRO A 239 1.33 11.64 8.20
N SER A 240 0.60 12.66 7.74
CA SER A 240 -0.86 12.55 7.55
C SER A 240 -1.23 11.58 6.43
N TYR A 241 -0.46 11.49 5.35
CA TYR A 241 -0.75 10.53 4.27
C TYR A 241 -0.42 9.10 4.68
N ALA A 242 0.60 8.89 5.51
CA ALA A 242 0.89 7.57 6.06
C ALA A 242 -0.30 7.05 6.88
N ARG A 243 -0.85 7.91 7.74
CA ARG A 243 -2.03 7.59 8.56
C ARG A 243 -3.28 7.40 7.71
N LEU A 244 -3.54 8.27 6.73
CA LEU A 244 -4.65 8.14 5.78
C LEU A 244 -4.63 6.78 5.07
N SER A 245 -3.52 6.42 4.42
CA SER A 245 -3.41 5.15 3.69
C SER A 245 -3.60 3.94 4.61
N TYR A 246 -3.03 3.97 5.81
CA TYR A 246 -3.16 2.86 6.77
C TYR A 246 -4.59 2.71 7.30
N LEU A 247 -5.26 3.82 7.65
CA LEU A 247 -6.64 3.81 8.17
C LEU A 247 -7.68 3.49 7.09
N MET A 248 -7.42 3.81 5.82
CA MET A 248 -8.22 3.30 4.69
C MET A 248 -7.96 1.81 4.41
N GLY A 249 -6.92 1.23 5.02
CA GLY A 249 -6.48 -0.14 4.83
C GLY A 249 -5.90 -0.42 3.43
N CYS A 250 -5.28 0.59 2.83
CA CYS A 250 -4.51 0.44 1.60
C CYS A 250 -3.24 -0.38 1.88
N GLY A 251 -2.93 -1.33 1.00
CA GLY A 251 -1.73 -2.17 1.01
C GLY A 251 -0.47 -1.44 0.55
N ILE A 252 0.62 -2.19 0.49
CA ILE A 252 1.90 -1.77 -0.06
C ILE A 252 1.86 -2.05 -1.56
N GLN A 253 1.96 -0.98 -2.37
CA GLN A 253 1.99 -1.12 -3.82
C GLN A 253 3.24 -1.90 -4.27
N MET A 254 3.02 -2.92 -5.10
CA MET A 254 4.04 -3.74 -5.74
C MET A 254 4.07 -3.46 -7.25
N ARG A 255 4.43 -4.48 -8.05
CA ARG A 255 4.44 -4.38 -9.51
C ARG A 255 3.02 -4.13 -10.05
N GLY A 256 2.93 -3.35 -11.13
CA GLY A 256 1.72 -3.21 -11.94
C GLY A 256 2.00 -3.53 -13.39
N GLU A 257 0.97 -3.83 -14.16
CA GLU A 257 1.05 -4.09 -15.58
C GLU A 257 -0.26 -3.63 -16.23
N ASP A 258 -0.14 -2.79 -17.26
CA ASP A 258 -1.25 -2.15 -17.96
C ASP A 258 -2.27 -1.55 -16.97
N GLU A 259 -3.49 -2.06 -16.91
CA GLU A 259 -4.56 -1.49 -16.09
C GLU A 259 -4.62 -2.03 -14.65
N PHE A 260 -3.64 -2.84 -14.25
CA PHE A 260 -3.60 -3.50 -12.96
C PHE A 260 -2.38 -3.13 -12.12
N VAL A 261 -2.58 -3.14 -10.80
CA VAL A 261 -1.52 -2.97 -9.80
C VAL A 261 -1.66 -4.01 -8.70
N MET A 262 -0.56 -4.56 -8.18
CA MET A 262 -0.60 -5.56 -7.11
C MET A 262 -0.25 -4.97 -5.73
N ASP A 263 -0.74 -5.62 -4.67
CA ASP A 263 -0.29 -5.39 -3.29
C ASP A 263 0.75 -6.43 -2.83
N GLU A 264 1.23 -6.31 -1.57
CA GLU A 264 2.20 -7.22 -0.95
C GLU A 264 1.70 -8.66 -0.80
N ASN A 265 0.38 -8.87 -0.83
CA ASN A 265 -0.26 -10.17 -0.70
C ASN A 265 -0.51 -10.83 -2.07
N GLY A 266 -0.12 -10.17 -3.16
CA GLY A 266 -0.36 -10.63 -4.52
C GLY A 266 -1.81 -10.46 -4.99
N ARG A 267 -2.61 -9.63 -4.30
CA ARG A 267 -3.93 -9.23 -4.80
C ARG A 267 -3.72 -8.26 -5.95
N GLU A 268 -4.45 -8.47 -7.03
CA GLU A 268 -4.39 -7.66 -8.23
C GLU A 268 -5.59 -6.70 -8.25
N PHE A 269 -5.34 -5.41 -8.44
CA PHE A 269 -6.35 -4.37 -8.39
C PHE A 269 -6.49 -3.70 -9.75
N TYR A 270 -7.73 -3.62 -10.25
CA TYR A 270 -8.02 -2.79 -11.43
C TYR A 270 -7.92 -1.31 -11.04
N ALA A 271 -7.14 -0.54 -11.80
CA ALA A 271 -6.96 0.89 -11.59
C ALA A 271 -8.10 1.68 -12.25
N LEU A 272 -9.24 1.83 -11.57
CA LEU A 272 -10.31 2.76 -11.99
C LEU A 272 -9.90 4.23 -11.83
N PHE A 273 -8.68 4.46 -11.36
CA PHE A 273 -8.01 5.75 -11.22
C PHE A 273 -6.53 5.64 -11.61
N ASP A 274 -6.11 6.46 -12.56
CA ASP A 274 -4.78 6.47 -13.19
C ASP A 274 -3.74 7.37 -12.49
N GLN A 275 -3.86 7.57 -11.17
CA GLN A 275 -2.95 8.45 -10.39
C GLN A 275 -2.91 9.90 -10.90
N TYR A 276 -4.07 10.56 -10.96
CA TYR A 276 -4.23 11.97 -11.32
C TYR A 276 -3.76 12.30 -12.74
N GLY A 277 -3.82 11.34 -13.67
CA GLY A 277 -3.33 11.48 -15.05
C GLY A 277 -1.95 10.89 -15.32
N ASN A 278 -1.18 10.50 -14.29
CA ASN A 278 0.20 10.05 -14.48
C ASN A 278 0.28 8.66 -15.14
N GLN A 279 -0.56 7.73 -14.71
CA GLN A 279 -0.65 6.36 -15.26
C GLN A 279 -1.72 6.27 -16.36
N SER A 280 -1.88 7.33 -17.17
CA SER A 280 -2.90 7.37 -18.22
C SER A 280 -2.78 6.23 -19.23
N PHE A 281 -1.60 5.64 -19.42
CA PHE A 281 -1.38 4.50 -20.32
C PHE A 281 -1.20 3.18 -19.56
N GLY A 282 -1.59 3.14 -18.29
CA GLY A 282 -1.36 2.00 -17.41
C GLY A 282 0.08 1.91 -16.90
N TYR A 283 0.32 0.88 -16.09
CA TYR A 283 1.59 0.59 -15.45
C TYR A 283 2.53 -0.17 -16.39
N ASN A 284 3.81 0.20 -16.41
CA ASN A 284 4.86 -0.52 -17.13
C ASN A 284 4.55 -0.79 -18.62
N HIS A 285 3.86 0.13 -19.29
CA HIS A 285 3.50 0.00 -20.70
C HIS A 285 4.72 -0.41 -21.54
N SER A 286 4.63 -1.54 -22.24
CA SER A 286 5.78 -2.23 -22.84
C SER A 286 6.57 -1.34 -23.79
N GLN A 287 5.88 -0.65 -24.72
CA GLN A 287 6.53 0.26 -25.68
C GLN A 287 7.26 1.42 -24.99
N PHE A 288 6.79 1.87 -23.83
CA PHE A 288 7.37 2.99 -23.10
C PHE A 288 8.59 2.54 -22.29
N THR A 289 8.49 1.37 -21.67
CA THR A 289 9.61 0.72 -20.98
C THR A 289 10.74 0.41 -21.96
N ASP A 290 10.42 -0.05 -23.18
CA ASP A 290 11.41 -0.30 -24.22
C ASP A 290 12.04 0.99 -24.75
N ALA A 291 11.26 2.05 -24.95
CA ALA A 291 11.79 3.37 -25.31
C ALA A 291 12.75 3.89 -24.22
N LEU A 292 12.41 3.72 -22.94
CA LEU A 292 13.29 4.09 -21.83
C LEU A 292 14.59 3.28 -21.83
N ARG A 293 14.52 1.95 -22.03
CA ARG A 293 15.70 1.09 -22.11
C ARG A 293 16.63 1.53 -23.24
N GLN A 294 16.07 1.82 -24.42
CA GLN A 294 16.82 2.32 -25.57
C GLN A 294 17.47 3.68 -25.26
N ALA A 295 16.73 4.58 -24.60
CA ALA A 295 17.24 5.89 -24.22
C ALA A 295 18.42 5.79 -23.24
N ILE A 296 18.35 4.91 -22.24
CA ILE A 296 19.46 4.65 -21.32
C ILE A 296 20.65 4.02 -22.06
N ALA A 297 20.39 3.05 -22.94
CA ALA A 297 21.43 2.36 -23.72
C ALA A 297 22.21 3.31 -24.64
N SER A 298 21.59 4.41 -25.09
CA SER A 298 22.25 5.45 -25.89
C SER A 298 23.40 6.17 -25.15
N LYS A 299 23.44 6.08 -23.81
CA LYS A 299 24.35 6.82 -22.91
C LYS A 299 24.22 8.35 -23.00
N ASN A 300 23.27 8.87 -23.78
CA ASN A 300 22.91 10.27 -23.78
C ASN A 300 21.76 10.51 -22.79
N ILE A 301 22.08 10.44 -21.49
CA ILE A 301 21.06 10.42 -20.44
C ILE A 301 20.55 11.83 -20.10
N ASN A 302 21.43 12.83 -20.16
CA ASN A 302 21.16 14.18 -19.70
C ASN A 302 21.83 15.23 -20.61
N SER A 303 21.35 16.46 -20.52
CA SER A 303 21.84 17.59 -21.31
C SER A 303 22.87 18.43 -20.56
N THR A 304 23.88 18.91 -21.28
CA THR A 304 24.81 19.94 -20.78
C THR A 304 24.21 21.35 -20.78
N LYS A 305 23.11 21.56 -21.50
CA LYS A 305 22.52 22.87 -21.84
C LYS A 305 23.40 23.80 -22.68
N ILE A 306 24.64 23.39 -23.01
CA ILE A 306 25.58 24.15 -23.83
C ILE A 306 25.59 23.65 -25.28
N MET A 307 25.53 22.34 -25.47
CA MET A 307 25.43 21.72 -26.80
C MET A 307 23.97 21.52 -27.21
N PHE A 308 23.73 21.43 -28.53
CA PHE A 308 22.39 21.14 -29.06
C PHE A 308 21.93 19.73 -28.68
N GLU A 309 20.67 19.61 -28.25
CA GLU A 309 20.06 18.35 -27.84
C GLU A 309 19.00 17.89 -28.84
N GLU A 310 19.41 17.01 -29.76
CA GLU A 310 18.56 16.52 -30.86
C GLU A 310 17.23 15.93 -30.37
N ALA A 311 17.23 15.17 -29.26
CA ALA A 311 16.02 14.55 -28.72
C ALA A 311 14.97 15.59 -28.30
N SER A 312 15.40 16.70 -27.69
CA SER A 312 14.50 17.78 -27.28
C SER A 312 13.94 18.54 -28.48
N ILE A 313 14.78 18.80 -29.49
CA ILE A 313 14.40 19.52 -30.71
C ILE A 313 13.37 18.69 -31.49
N LYS A 314 13.63 17.39 -31.69
CA LYS A 314 12.70 16.48 -32.37
C LYS A 314 11.37 16.34 -31.64
N LEU A 315 11.39 16.30 -30.29
CA LEU A 315 10.15 16.28 -29.53
C LEU A 315 9.37 17.58 -29.70
N ALA A 316 10.04 18.74 -29.66
CA ALA A 316 9.37 20.03 -29.85
C ALA A 316 8.72 20.12 -31.23
N ASP A 317 9.42 19.68 -32.29
CA ASP A 317 8.93 19.66 -33.67
C ASP A 317 7.70 18.74 -33.82
N GLU A 318 7.80 17.48 -33.39
CA GLU A 318 6.69 16.51 -33.43
C GLU A 318 5.49 17.00 -32.60
N LEU A 319 5.73 17.65 -31.46
CA LEU A 319 4.68 18.17 -30.59
C LEU A 319 3.95 19.36 -31.23
N ILE A 320 4.68 20.28 -31.85
CA ILE A 320 4.10 21.41 -32.61
C ILE A 320 3.23 20.88 -33.75
N GLU A 321 3.74 19.93 -34.54
CA GLU A 321 2.99 19.29 -35.63
C GLU A 321 1.70 18.64 -35.10
N ALA A 322 1.78 17.92 -33.97
CA ALA A 322 0.62 17.28 -33.34
C ALA A 322 -0.46 18.26 -32.85
N THR A 323 -0.11 19.53 -32.63
CA THR A 323 -1.09 20.59 -32.34
C THR A 323 -1.80 21.11 -33.59
N GLY A 324 -1.47 20.61 -34.78
CA GLY A 324 -1.93 21.16 -36.06
C GLY A 324 -1.27 22.50 -36.38
N ASN A 325 -0.03 22.72 -35.91
CA ASN A 325 0.74 23.96 -36.07
C ASN A 325 0.04 25.20 -35.50
N ASN A 326 -0.74 25.05 -34.43
CA ASN A 326 -1.39 26.16 -33.73
C ASN A 326 -0.46 26.90 -32.76
N PHE A 327 0.70 26.31 -32.45
CA PHE A 327 1.76 26.88 -31.62
C PHE A 327 3.10 26.77 -32.37
N ASP A 328 4.05 27.65 -32.05
CA ASP A 328 5.33 27.73 -32.79
C ASP A 328 6.55 27.43 -31.93
N CYS A 329 6.40 27.50 -30.60
CA CYS A 329 7.49 27.42 -29.64
C CYS A 329 7.08 26.54 -28.45
N CYS A 330 8.06 25.83 -27.89
CA CYS A 330 7.88 24.96 -26.74
C CYS A 330 9.09 25.05 -25.80
N TYR A 331 8.84 25.01 -24.49
CA TYR A 331 9.86 24.86 -23.46
C TYR A 331 9.53 23.70 -22.53
N PHE A 332 10.51 22.85 -22.25
CA PHE A 332 10.35 21.67 -21.41
C PHE A 332 10.79 21.93 -19.96
N ALA A 333 9.95 21.52 -19.02
CA ALA A 333 10.14 21.56 -17.57
C ALA A 333 9.90 20.16 -16.96
N ASN A 334 10.04 20.02 -15.64
CA ASN A 334 9.88 18.71 -14.98
C ASN A 334 8.50 18.51 -14.35
N GLY A 335 7.88 19.58 -13.86
CA GLY A 335 6.62 19.52 -13.12
C GLY A 335 5.62 20.59 -13.55
N GLY A 336 4.32 20.29 -13.36
CA GLY A 336 3.25 21.17 -13.85
C GLY A 336 3.24 22.56 -13.25
N GLY A 337 3.55 22.71 -11.95
CA GLY A 337 3.63 24.04 -11.32
C GLY A 337 4.74 24.91 -11.91
N GLU A 338 5.90 24.32 -12.21
CA GLU A 338 7.01 24.99 -12.90
C GLU A 338 6.60 25.45 -14.31
N THR A 339 5.86 24.61 -15.04
CA THR A 339 5.34 24.94 -16.37
C THR A 339 4.36 26.10 -16.33
N ILE A 340 3.42 26.09 -15.40
CA ILE A 340 2.39 27.12 -15.28
C ILE A 340 2.99 28.44 -14.79
N ASP A 341 3.95 28.40 -13.87
CA ASP A 341 4.71 29.59 -13.47
C ASP A 341 5.45 30.21 -14.69
N ASN A 342 5.98 29.39 -15.60
CA ASN A 342 6.55 29.89 -16.85
C ASN A 342 5.49 30.48 -17.79
N ALA A 343 4.29 29.91 -17.88
CA ALA A 343 3.19 30.50 -18.65
C ALA A 343 2.76 31.88 -18.10
N PHE A 344 2.69 32.03 -16.77
CA PHE A 344 2.45 33.33 -16.14
C PHE A 344 3.51 34.35 -16.51
N LYS A 345 4.79 33.95 -16.50
CA LYS A 345 5.90 34.82 -16.92
C LYS A 345 5.79 35.26 -18.37
N ILE A 346 5.40 34.39 -19.30
CA ILE A 346 5.14 34.78 -20.71
C ILE A 346 4.07 35.85 -20.76
N ALA A 347 2.90 35.58 -20.16
CA ALA A 347 1.77 36.48 -20.22
C ALA A 347 2.10 37.86 -19.63
N MET A 348 2.75 37.90 -18.47
CA MET A 348 3.17 39.16 -17.84
C MET A 348 4.24 39.90 -18.66
N ALA A 349 5.19 39.18 -19.28
CA ALA A 349 6.23 39.79 -20.09
C ALA A 349 5.67 40.42 -21.38
N VAL A 350 4.71 39.76 -22.02
CA VAL A 350 4.04 40.25 -23.24
C VAL A 350 3.13 41.43 -22.93
N THR A 351 2.26 41.29 -21.93
CA THR A 351 1.23 42.30 -21.64
C THR A 351 1.75 43.46 -20.78
N ARG A 352 2.85 43.26 -20.05
CA ARG A 352 3.35 44.17 -18.99
C ARG A 352 2.35 44.43 -17.86
N ARG A 353 1.38 43.53 -17.71
CA ARG A 353 0.33 43.56 -16.69
C ARG A 353 0.66 42.61 -15.55
N LYS A 354 0.01 42.80 -14.39
CA LYS A 354 0.40 42.14 -13.13
C LYS A 354 -0.58 41.07 -12.66
N LYS A 355 -1.86 41.16 -13.03
CA LYS A 355 -2.90 40.30 -12.46
C LYS A 355 -3.26 39.15 -13.36
N ILE A 356 -3.71 38.04 -12.78
CA ILE A 356 -4.13 36.85 -13.50
C ILE A 356 -5.50 36.43 -12.96
N ILE A 357 -6.44 36.18 -13.87
CA ILE A 357 -7.72 35.59 -13.51
C ILE A 357 -7.56 34.07 -13.44
N ALA A 358 -8.00 33.48 -12.34
CA ALA A 358 -8.15 32.05 -12.14
C ALA A 358 -9.57 31.73 -11.66
N PHE A 359 -9.96 30.46 -11.70
CA PHE A 359 -11.33 30.05 -11.39
C PHE A 359 -11.43 29.35 -10.04
N GLU A 360 -12.53 29.55 -9.32
CA GLU A 360 -12.82 28.79 -8.10
C GLU A 360 -12.69 27.28 -8.35
N ASN A 361 -12.13 26.56 -7.38
CA ASN A 361 -11.86 25.12 -7.44
C ASN A 361 -10.84 24.66 -8.52
N CYS A 362 -10.09 25.56 -9.15
CA CYS A 362 -9.02 25.18 -10.07
C CYS A 362 -7.85 24.51 -9.34
N PHE A 363 -7.09 23.67 -10.05
CA PHE A 363 -5.83 23.11 -9.60
C PHE A 363 -4.74 23.30 -10.66
N HIS A 364 -3.82 24.21 -10.39
CA HIS A 364 -2.69 24.53 -11.28
C HIS A 364 -1.33 24.07 -10.72
N GLY A 365 -1.33 23.35 -9.60
CA GLY A 365 -0.10 22.90 -8.93
C GLY A 365 0.02 23.42 -7.50
N LYS A 366 1.22 23.27 -6.94
CA LYS A 366 1.54 23.57 -5.54
C LYS A 366 2.82 24.42 -5.37
N THR A 367 3.34 25.03 -6.44
CA THR A 367 4.34 26.11 -6.31
C THR A 367 3.68 27.36 -5.74
N ILE A 368 4.43 28.34 -5.23
CA ILE A 368 3.84 29.50 -4.54
C ILE A 368 2.80 30.22 -5.43
N ALA A 369 3.13 30.50 -6.68
CA ALA A 369 2.20 31.20 -7.58
C ALA A 369 1.00 30.30 -7.97
N THR A 370 1.22 29.05 -8.35
CA THR A 370 0.12 28.13 -8.70
C THR A 370 -0.80 27.78 -7.53
N LEU A 371 -0.26 27.68 -6.30
CA LEU A 371 -1.05 27.50 -5.09
C LEU A 371 -1.87 28.75 -4.75
N SER A 372 -1.32 29.93 -5.03
CA SER A 372 -2.04 31.21 -4.88
C SER A 372 -3.21 31.33 -5.86
N ALA A 373 -3.04 30.83 -7.09
CA ALA A 373 -4.09 30.81 -8.10
C ALA A 373 -5.32 29.97 -7.70
N ALA A 374 -5.16 29.00 -6.78
CA ALA A 374 -6.26 28.15 -6.33
C ALA A 374 -7.33 28.91 -5.52
N GLY A 375 -7.01 30.08 -4.96
CA GLY A 375 -8.01 30.91 -4.31
C GLY A 375 -8.55 30.40 -2.98
N ARG A 376 -7.94 29.38 -2.36
CA ARG A 376 -8.52 28.68 -1.21
C ARG A 376 -8.06 29.25 0.14
N GLU A 377 -9.03 29.61 0.96
CA GLU A 377 -8.85 30.11 2.32
C GLU A 377 -8.01 29.17 3.22
N GLU A 378 -8.18 27.86 3.05
CA GLU A 378 -7.39 26.85 3.78
C GLU A 378 -5.88 26.96 3.51
N HIS A 379 -5.47 27.38 2.31
CA HIS A 379 -4.06 27.60 2.00
C HIS A 379 -3.56 28.91 2.59
N TYR A 380 -4.38 29.98 2.54
CA TYR A 380 -4.00 31.30 3.08
C TYR A 380 -3.78 31.27 4.60
N ARG A 381 -4.54 30.45 5.32
CA ARG A 381 -4.36 30.24 6.76
C ARG A 381 -3.03 29.55 7.11
N VAL A 382 -2.54 28.69 6.23
CA VAL A 382 -1.33 27.89 6.48
C VAL A 382 -0.07 28.60 5.99
N TYR A 383 -0.15 29.38 4.91
CA TYR A 383 1.01 29.95 4.22
C TYR A 383 0.94 31.48 4.17
N PRO A 384 1.53 32.21 5.15
CA PRO A 384 1.66 33.66 5.06
C PRO A 384 2.65 34.02 3.94
N GLY A 385 2.17 34.69 2.89
CA GLY A 385 3.00 35.10 1.74
C GLY A 385 2.60 34.51 0.39
N LEU A 386 1.45 33.84 0.30
CA LEU A 386 0.84 33.57 -1.00
C LEU A 386 0.54 34.88 -1.75
N MET A 387 0.64 34.84 -3.07
CA MET A 387 0.56 35.99 -3.99
C MET A 387 -0.90 36.42 -4.23
N THR A 388 -1.67 36.62 -3.16
CA THR A 388 -3.12 36.88 -3.21
C THR A 388 -3.47 38.10 -4.06
N ASP A 389 -2.67 39.18 -4.01
CA ASP A 389 -2.88 40.40 -4.82
C ASP A 389 -2.66 40.21 -6.32
N THR A 390 -1.99 39.12 -6.72
CA THR A 390 -1.70 38.80 -8.13
C THR A 390 -2.89 38.08 -8.79
N PHE A 391 -3.76 37.42 -8.02
CA PHE A 391 -4.82 36.58 -8.57
C PHE A 391 -6.21 37.14 -8.30
N VAL A 392 -7.02 37.21 -9.36
CA VAL A 392 -8.45 37.52 -9.28
C VAL A 392 -9.21 36.22 -9.47
N ILE A 393 -9.90 35.76 -8.43
CA ILE A 393 -10.63 34.50 -8.44
C ILE A 393 -12.07 34.74 -8.86
N VAL A 394 -12.54 34.03 -9.89
CA VAL A 394 -13.92 34.12 -10.40
C VAL A 394 -14.62 32.76 -10.37
N PRO A 395 -15.95 32.70 -10.18
CA PRO A 395 -16.67 31.42 -10.24
C PRO A 395 -16.55 30.75 -11.62
N PHE A 396 -16.29 29.44 -11.63
CA PHE A 396 -16.25 28.68 -12.88
C PHE A 396 -17.63 28.63 -13.54
N GLY A 397 -17.72 29.05 -14.80
CA GLY A 397 -18.97 29.10 -15.57
C GLY A 397 -19.71 30.42 -15.49
N ASP A 398 -19.27 31.38 -14.68
CA ASP A 398 -19.92 32.68 -14.57
C ASP A 398 -19.34 33.68 -15.58
N LYS A 399 -20.08 33.88 -16.68
CA LYS A 399 -19.70 34.83 -17.73
C LYS A 399 -19.68 36.29 -17.26
N ALA A 400 -20.63 36.68 -16.40
CA ALA A 400 -20.76 38.05 -15.94
C ALA A 400 -19.64 38.40 -14.95
N ALA A 401 -19.31 37.48 -14.05
CA ALA A 401 -18.18 37.63 -13.14
C ALA A 401 -16.85 37.74 -13.89
N LEU A 402 -16.64 36.91 -14.92
CA LEU A 402 -15.44 37.00 -15.77
C LEU A 402 -15.37 38.35 -16.49
N ASP A 403 -16.46 38.81 -17.09
CA ASP A 403 -16.50 40.10 -17.79
C ASP A 403 -16.20 41.27 -16.86
N ALA A 404 -16.71 41.23 -15.63
CA ALA A 404 -16.44 42.26 -14.62
C ALA A 404 -14.98 42.25 -14.14
N ALA A 405 -14.34 41.07 -14.08
CA ALA A 405 -12.96 40.92 -13.64
C ALA A 405 -11.93 41.31 -14.72
N LEU A 406 -12.31 41.23 -16.00
CA LEU A 406 -11.44 41.55 -17.14
C LEU A 406 -11.20 43.06 -17.26
N THR A 407 -10.09 43.51 -16.70
CA THR A 407 -9.60 44.90 -16.73
C THR A 407 -8.28 45.01 -17.51
N ASP A 408 -7.80 46.24 -17.71
CA ASP A 408 -6.49 46.53 -18.33
C ASP A 408 -5.29 46.14 -17.45
N GLU A 409 -5.51 45.70 -16.21
CA GLU A 409 -4.49 45.15 -15.31
C GLU A 409 -4.29 43.63 -15.46
N ILE A 410 -5.15 42.95 -16.22
CA ILE A 410 -5.13 41.49 -16.37
C ILE A 410 -4.17 41.07 -17.49
N ALA A 411 -3.12 40.35 -17.10
CA ALA A 411 -2.15 39.74 -18.00
C ALA A 411 -2.67 38.45 -18.65
N ALA A 412 -3.37 37.61 -17.88
CA ALA A 412 -3.88 36.34 -18.37
C ALA A 412 -5.17 35.90 -17.69
N VAL A 413 -5.91 35.05 -18.40
CA VAL A 413 -6.91 34.14 -17.84
C VAL A 413 -6.33 32.73 -17.92
N ILE A 414 -6.17 32.04 -16.79
CA ILE A 414 -5.78 30.62 -16.75
C ILE A 414 -6.99 29.74 -16.44
N ILE A 415 -7.15 28.67 -17.23
CA ILE A 415 -8.28 27.74 -17.08
C ILE A 415 -7.86 26.30 -17.41
N GLU A 416 -8.34 25.35 -16.61
CA GLU A 416 -8.40 23.94 -17.02
C GLU A 416 -9.61 23.76 -17.96
N PRO A 417 -9.47 23.22 -19.19
CA PRO A 417 -10.62 22.98 -20.07
C PRO A 417 -11.72 22.14 -19.40
N VAL A 418 -11.34 21.22 -18.51
CA VAL A 418 -12.21 20.52 -17.56
C VAL A 418 -11.50 20.55 -16.20
N GLN A 419 -12.11 21.15 -15.17
CA GLN A 419 -11.51 21.21 -13.82
C GLN A 419 -11.58 19.84 -13.16
N ALA A 420 -10.47 19.13 -13.11
CA ALA A 420 -10.49 17.74 -12.67
C ALA A 420 -10.57 17.62 -11.13
N GLU A 421 -9.73 18.36 -10.41
CA GLU A 421 -9.70 18.31 -8.94
C GLU A 421 -10.87 19.05 -8.28
N GLY A 422 -11.52 19.96 -9.02
CA GLY A 422 -12.72 20.67 -8.58
C GLY A 422 -14.01 19.84 -8.60
N GLY A 423 -13.92 18.56 -8.99
CA GLY A 423 -15.06 17.65 -9.14
C GLY A 423 -15.38 17.28 -10.58
N VAL A 424 -14.38 17.30 -11.47
CA VAL A 424 -14.54 17.03 -12.90
C VAL A 424 -15.60 17.94 -13.53
N ASN A 425 -15.47 19.26 -13.34
CA ASN A 425 -16.42 20.25 -13.83
C ASN A 425 -16.17 20.49 -15.32
N THR A 426 -17.15 20.15 -16.15
CA THR A 426 -17.12 20.39 -17.59
C THR A 426 -17.72 21.77 -17.92
N PRO A 427 -17.13 22.50 -18.87
CA PRO A 427 -17.68 23.78 -19.33
C PRO A 427 -18.97 23.52 -20.10
N PHE A 428 -19.97 24.38 -19.93
CA PHE A 428 -21.14 24.36 -20.78
C PHE A 428 -20.78 24.83 -22.20
N ALA A 429 -21.61 24.45 -23.18
CA ALA A 429 -21.40 24.80 -24.58
C ALA A 429 -21.25 26.32 -24.76
N GLY A 430 -20.20 26.75 -25.45
CA GLY A 430 -19.94 28.17 -25.69
C GLY A 430 -19.32 28.94 -24.51
N TYR A 431 -18.93 28.27 -23.42
CA TYR A 431 -18.18 28.92 -22.34
C TYR A 431 -16.72 29.21 -22.74
N LEU A 432 -15.94 28.20 -23.13
CA LEU A 432 -14.55 28.41 -23.56
C LEU A 432 -14.41 29.35 -24.77
N PRO A 433 -15.27 29.27 -25.83
CA PRO A 433 -15.26 30.26 -26.91
C PRO A 433 -15.51 31.68 -26.43
N PHE A 434 -16.41 31.86 -25.45
CA PHE A 434 -16.66 33.17 -24.85
C PHE A 434 -15.41 33.70 -24.14
N ILE A 435 -14.72 32.89 -23.33
CA ILE A 435 -13.48 33.31 -22.67
C ILE A 435 -12.44 33.76 -23.69
N ALA A 436 -12.20 32.94 -24.73
CA ALA A 436 -11.24 33.25 -25.77
C ALA A 436 -11.54 34.57 -26.48
N GLU A 437 -12.82 34.81 -26.82
CA GLU A 437 -13.24 36.06 -27.43
C GLU A 437 -12.98 37.26 -26.52
N ARG A 438 -13.29 37.13 -25.23
CA ARG A 438 -13.11 38.21 -24.25
C ARG A 438 -11.64 38.51 -23.98
N CYS A 439 -10.80 37.47 -23.88
CA CYS A 439 -9.35 37.62 -23.79
C CYS A 439 -8.79 38.39 -24.99
N ARG A 440 -9.18 37.99 -26.21
CA ARG A 440 -8.76 38.63 -27.47
C ARG A 440 -9.13 40.10 -27.52
N GLN A 441 -10.38 40.45 -27.16
CA GLN A 441 -10.85 41.84 -27.14
C GLN A 441 -10.10 42.73 -26.13
N GLN A 442 -9.63 42.16 -25.01
CA GLN A 442 -8.95 42.89 -23.94
C GLN A 442 -7.43 42.87 -24.05
N GLY A 443 -6.87 42.21 -25.07
CA GLY A 443 -5.42 41.97 -25.19
C GLY A 443 -4.86 41.19 -24.01
N THR A 444 -5.65 40.29 -23.42
CA THR A 444 -5.28 39.42 -22.30
C THR A 444 -4.93 38.04 -22.85
N CYS A 445 -3.86 37.40 -22.35
CA CYS A 445 -3.51 36.04 -22.79
C CYS A 445 -4.49 35.00 -22.26
N LEU A 446 -4.94 34.07 -23.11
CA LEU A 446 -5.63 32.86 -22.66
C LEU A 446 -4.63 31.70 -22.46
N ILE A 447 -4.60 31.16 -21.24
CA ILE A 447 -3.77 30.00 -20.87
C ILE A 447 -4.67 28.80 -20.62
N PHE A 448 -4.46 27.70 -21.36
CA PHE A 448 -5.05 26.40 -21.02
C PHE A 448 -4.06 25.57 -20.20
N ASP A 449 -4.51 25.16 -19.01
CA ASP A 449 -3.89 24.09 -18.25
C ASP A 449 -4.46 22.75 -18.72
N GLU A 450 -3.72 22.09 -19.60
CA GLU A 450 -4.04 20.79 -20.18
C GLU A 450 -3.25 19.66 -19.50
N MET A 451 -2.75 19.86 -18.28
CA MET A 451 -1.97 18.87 -17.55
C MET A 451 -2.72 17.53 -17.42
N GLN A 452 -4.04 17.56 -17.20
CA GLN A 452 -4.85 16.34 -17.07
C GLN A 452 -5.74 16.04 -18.28
N THR A 453 -6.04 17.01 -19.14
CA THR A 453 -7.01 16.84 -20.23
C THR A 453 -6.39 16.40 -21.55
N ALA A 454 -5.07 16.55 -21.71
CA ALA A 454 -4.33 16.16 -22.90
C ALA A 454 -4.16 14.63 -23.04
N PHE A 455 -3.48 14.25 -24.13
CA PHE A 455 -3.07 12.89 -24.49
C PHE A 455 -4.23 11.89 -24.59
N GLY A 456 -5.38 12.33 -25.11
CA GLY A 456 -6.52 11.46 -25.35
C GLY A 456 -7.54 11.45 -24.22
N ARG A 457 -7.28 12.04 -23.05
CA ARG A 457 -8.16 11.92 -21.87
C ARG A 457 -9.62 12.29 -22.13
N LEU A 458 -9.86 13.30 -22.97
CA LEU A 458 -11.21 13.75 -23.35
C LEU A 458 -11.68 13.22 -24.72
N GLY A 459 -11.03 12.18 -25.24
CA GLY A 459 -11.31 11.57 -26.55
C GLY A 459 -10.60 12.24 -27.74
N HIS A 460 -9.83 13.29 -27.49
CA HIS A 460 -8.99 14.02 -28.46
C HIS A 460 -7.57 14.12 -27.92
N LEU A 461 -6.59 14.31 -28.80
CA LEU A 461 -5.19 14.43 -28.37
C LEU A 461 -5.00 15.61 -27.41
N PHE A 462 -5.62 16.75 -27.68
CA PHE A 462 -5.70 17.88 -26.74
C PHE A 462 -7.15 18.37 -26.60
N ALA A 463 -7.52 18.90 -25.44
CA ALA A 463 -8.86 19.41 -25.18
C ALA A 463 -9.19 20.64 -26.03
N PHE A 464 -8.21 21.48 -26.33
CA PHE A 464 -8.39 22.63 -27.21
C PHE A 464 -8.95 22.23 -28.59
N GLN A 465 -8.55 21.05 -29.10
CA GLN A 465 -9.05 20.48 -30.36
C GLN A 465 -10.51 20.05 -30.24
N LYS A 466 -10.86 19.39 -29.12
CA LYS A 466 -12.24 18.98 -28.81
C LYS A 466 -13.19 20.18 -28.75
N TYR A 467 -12.77 21.24 -28.07
CA TYR A 467 -13.58 22.44 -27.87
C TYR A 467 -13.45 23.46 -29.00
N GLN A 468 -12.55 23.24 -29.96
CA GLN A 468 -12.26 24.14 -31.09
C GLN A 468 -11.90 25.57 -30.63
N VAL A 469 -11.14 25.67 -29.55
CA VAL A 469 -10.67 26.94 -28.98
C VAL A 469 -9.17 26.84 -28.80
N VAL A 470 -8.40 27.58 -29.62
CA VAL A 470 -6.93 27.59 -29.52
C VAL A 470 -6.52 28.67 -28.51
N PRO A 471 -5.91 28.30 -27.35
CA PRO A 471 -5.41 29.28 -26.40
C PRO A 471 -4.15 29.96 -26.94
N ASP A 472 -3.73 31.04 -26.29
CA ASP A 472 -2.46 31.72 -26.60
C ASP A 472 -1.27 30.91 -26.06
N ILE A 473 -1.45 30.28 -24.90
CA ILE A 473 -0.47 29.44 -24.21
C ILE A 473 -1.14 28.14 -23.76
N MET A 474 -0.48 27.01 -23.96
CA MET A 474 -0.93 25.70 -23.47
C MET A 474 0.13 25.06 -22.58
N CYS A 475 -0.29 24.51 -21.44
CA CYS A 475 0.58 23.79 -20.51
C CYS A 475 0.21 22.30 -20.49
N ILE A 476 1.18 21.41 -20.65
CA ILE A 476 0.99 19.95 -20.65
C ILE A 476 2.01 19.24 -19.75
N GLY A 477 1.71 18.02 -19.30
CA GLY A 477 2.57 17.21 -18.43
C GLY A 477 1.93 15.85 -18.12
N LYS A 478 2.10 15.35 -16.89
CA LYS A 478 1.48 14.11 -16.37
C LYS A 478 1.60 12.92 -17.34
N ALA A 479 0.55 12.62 -18.09
CA ALA A 479 0.53 11.58 -19.12
C ALA A 479 1.69 11.68 -20.11
N PHE A 480 2.21 12.90 -20.35
CA PHE A 480 3.35 13.17 -21.24
C PHE A 480 4.61 12.36 -20.90
N GLY A 481 4.81 12.08 -19.62
CA GLY A 481 5.92 11.26 -19.13
C GLY A 481 5.69 9.76 -19.17
N GLY A 482 4.55 9.31 -19.71
CA GLY A 482 4.17 7.90 -19.81
C GLY A 482 3.99 7.19 -18.46
N GLY A 483 3.87 7.94 -17.37
CA GLY A 483 3.84 7.40 -16.00
C GLY A 483 5.21 6.96 -15.47
N ILE A 484 6.31 7.27 -16.18
CA ILE A 484 7.67 6.80 -15.83
C ILE A 484 8.61 7.96 -15.48
N LEU A 485 8.69 9.01 -16.31
CA LEU A 485 9.62 10.13 -16.10
C LEU A 485 8.90 11.48 -15.95
N PRO A 486 9.41 12.39 -15.10
CA PRO A 486 8.87 13.74 -15.00
C PRO A 486 9.22 14.55 -16.26
N ILE A 487 8.20 15.00 -16.98
CA ILE A 487 8.33 15.94 -18.09
C ILE A 487 7.02 16.71 -18.27
N SER A 488 7.16 17.97 -18.62
CA SER A 488 6.08 18.91 -18.86
C SER A 488 6.52 19.94 -19.89
N ALA A 489 5.58 20.64 -20.51
CA ALA A 489 5.88 21.63 -21.53
C ALA A 489 4.91 22.81 -21.51
N VAL A 490 5.45 24.00 -21.76
CA VAL A 490 4.68 25.19 -22.11
C VAL A 490 4.85 25.44 -23.60
N LEU A 491 3.72 25.57 -24.30
CA LEU A 491 3.65 25.87 -25.73
C LEU A 491 3.00 27.23 -25.93
N ALA A 492 3.50 28.01 -26.88
CA ALA A 492 2.92 29.30 -27.22
C ALA A 492 3.18 29.67 -28.68
N ARG A 493 2.43 30.67 -29.19
CA ARG A 493 2.70 31.29 -30.49
C ARG A 493 4.03 32.06 -30.48
N ARG A 494 4.68 32.16 -31.64
CA ARG A 494 6.00 32.80 -31.82
C ARG A 494 6.03 34.23 -31.30
N GLU A 495 4.95 34.97 -31.55
CA GLU A 495 4.80 36.38 -31.15
C GLU A 495 4.88 36.58 -29.64
N LEU A 496 4.39 35.61 -28.85
CA LEU A 496 4.44 35.64 -27.39
C LEU A 496 5.80 35.24 -26.85
N TRP A 497 6.56 34.46 -27.61
CA TRP A 497 7.90 34.01 -27.22
C TRP A 497 8.95 35.09 -27.39
N GLY A 498 8.73 36.04 -28.31
CA GLY A 498 9.69 37.07 -28.70
C GLY A 498 10.22 37.90 -27.53
N VAL A 499 9.38 38.17 -26.51
CA VAL A 499 9.76 38.94 -25.32
C VAL A 499 10.81 38.25 -24.44
N LEU A 500 11.03 36.95 -24.62
CA LEU A 500 12.04 36.18 -23.89
C LEU A 500 13.39 36.16 -24.62
N ASN A 501 13.46 36.58 -25.89
CA ASN A 501 14.68 36.51 -26.69
C ASN A 501 15.81 37.38 -26.10
N ASP A 502 15.46 38.52 -25.49
CA ASP A 502 16.42 39.42 -24.83
C ASP A 502 16.88 38.90 -23.46
N HIS A 503 16.15 37.91 -22.90
CA HIS A 503 16.42 37.31 -21.60
C HIS A 503 16.27 35.78 -21.66
N PRO A 504 17.12 35.09 -22.44
CA PRO A 504 16.97 33.65 -22.72
C PRO A 504 17.08 32.77 -21.46
N SER A 505 17.73 33.28 -20.40
CA SER A 505 17.85 32.62 -19.10
C SER A 505 16.71 32.94 -18.12
N SER A 506 15.71 33.72 -18.54
CA SER A 506 14.52 33.97 -17.71
C SER A 506 13.72 32.69 -17.46
N PHE A 507 13.85 31.69 -18.33
CA PHE A 507 13.41 30.31 -18.09
C PHE A 507 14.59 29.44 -17.66
N GLY A 508 14.40 28.62 -16.63
CA GLY A 508 15.43 27.74 -16.12
C GLY A 508 14.84 26.46 -15.58
N SER A 509 15.41 25.34 -16.04
CA SER A 509 15.07 24.00 -15.57
C SER A 509 16.30 23.10 -15.74
N SER A 510 16.89 22.66 -14.62
CA SER A 510 18.16 21.91 -14.66
C SER A 510 18.01 20.58 -15.42
N LEU A 511 16.89 19.88 -15.20
CA LEU A 511 16.59 18.60 -15.85
C LEU A 511 15.53 18.71 -16.96
N GLY A 512 14.87 19.87 -17.10
CA GLY A 512 13.78 20.05 -18.06
C GLY A 512 14.26 19.81 -19.49
N GLY A 513 13.62 18.93 -20.24
CA GLY A 513 14.03 18.58 -21.60
C GLY A 513 15.32 17.74 -21.69
N ASN A 514 15.66 16.97 -20.64
CA ASN A 514 16.74 15.98 -20.74
C ASN A 514 16.44 14.93 -21.85
N PRO A 515 17.46 14.43 -22.56
CA PRO A 515 17.25 13.57 -23.72
C PRO A 515 16.46 12.29 -23.44
N VAL A 516 16.61 11.67 -22.26
CA VAL A 516 15.89 10.42 -21.93
C VAL A 516 14.40 10.67 -21.75
N SER A 517 14.03 11.74 -21.05
CA SER A 517 12.63 12.13 -20.89
C SER A 517 12.02 12.53 -22.23
N CYS A 518 12.78 13.24 -23.08
CA CYS A 518 12.31 13.62 -24.40
C CYS A 518 12.09 12.41 -25.33
N GLN A 519 12.99 11.43 -25.32
CA GLN A 519 12.84 10.20 -26.13
C GLN A 519 11.61 9.40 -25.71
N LEU A 520 11.39 9.23 -24.39
CA LEU A 520 10.19 8.59 -23.88
C LEU A 520 8.93 9.36 -24.28
N ALA A 521 8.92 10.68 -24.08
CA ALA A 521 7.78 11.53 -24.41
C ALA A 521 7.42 11.52 -25.90
N ARG A 522 8.40 11.35 -26.80
CA ARG A 522 8.13 11.14 -28.24
C ARG A 522 7.35 9.85 -28.47
N GLN A 523 7.73 8.76 -27.79
CA GLN A 523 6.98 7.50 -27.89
C GLN A 523 5.55 7.67 -27.35
N VAL A 524 5.38 8.35 -26.21
CA VAL A 524 4.07 8.68 -25.66
C VAL A 524 3.22 9.47 -26.65
N LEU A 525 3.77 10.54 -27.24
CA LEU A 525 3.08 11.39 -28.20
C LEU A 525 2.59 10.58 -29.41
N ARG A 526 3.46 9.73 -29.98
CA ARG A 526 3.13 8.87 -31.13
C ARG A 526 2.04 7.86 -30.82
N THR A 527 2.11 7.22 -29.65
CA THR A 527 1.05 6.31 -29.19
C THR A 527 -0.27 7.06 -29.02
N ALA A 528 -0.24 8.21 -28.33
CA ALA A 528 -1.44 9.01 -28.04
C ALA A 528 -2.11 9.60 -29.28
N SER A 529 -1.32 9.95 -30.30
CA SER A 529 -1.82 10.57 -31.55
C SER A 529 -2.34 9.55 -32.56
N THR A 530 -2.18 8.25 -32.32
CA THR A 530 -2.60 7.22 -33.27
C THR A 530 -4.14 7.18 -33.38
N PRO A 531 -4.73 7.22 -34.59
CA PRO A 531 -6.18 7.24 -34.76
C PRO A 531 -6.91 6.07 -34.12
N SER A 532 -6.34 4.86 -34.16
CA SER A 532 -6.94 3.68 -33.52
C SER A 532 -6.96 3.78 -32.00
N PHE A 533 -5.97 4.43 -31.39
CA PHE A 533 -5.93 4.65 -29.94
C PHE A 533 -6.99 5.65 -29.50
N LEU A 534 -7.15 6.77 -30.22
CA LEU A 534 -8.22 7.74 -29.96
C LEU A 534 -9.61 7.12 -30.21
N ALA A 535 -9.77 6.29 -31.24
CA ALA A 535 -11.02 5.55 -31.49
C ALA A 535 -11.36 4.59 -30.33
N HIS A 536 -10.36 3.88 -29.80
CA HIS A 536 -10.51 3.02 -28.63
C HIS A 536 -10.98 3.79 -27.39
N ILE A 537 -10.36 4.94 -27.09
CA ILE A 537 -10.78 5.80 -25.98
C ILE A 537 -12.24 6.25 -26.14
N ASN A 538 -12.63 6.69 -27.33
CA ASN A 538 -13.99 7.14 -27.60
C ASN A 538 -15.01 5.98 -27.50
N MET A 539 -14.63 4.77 -27.92
CA MET A 539 -15.44 3.57 -27.70
C MET A 539 -15.64 3.30 -26.20
N LEU A 540 -14.56 3.29 -25.40
CA LEU A 540 -14.66 3.11 -23.94
C LEU A 540 -15.51 4.20 -23.29
N SER A 541 -15.34 5.45 -23.72
CA SER A 541 -16.15 6.59 -23.24
C SER A 541 -17.64 6.36 -23.49
N GLY A 542 -17.98 5.91 -24.71
CA GLY A 542 -19.35 5.60 -25.11
C GLY A 542 -19.98 4.45 -24.34
N MET A 543 -19.16 3.55 -23.77
CA MET A 543 -19.61 2.48 -22.86
C MET A 543 -19.76 2.99 -21.42
N LEU A 544 -18.80 3.77 -20.94
CA LEU A 544 -18.70 4.15 -19.53
C LEU A 544 -19.74 5.18 -19.10
N LEU A 545 -19.97 6.23 -19.89
CA LEU A 545 -20.90 7.31 -19.52
C LEU A 545 -22.36 6.81 -19.32
N PRO A 546 -22.93 5.97 -20.21
CA PRO A 546 -24.25 5.39 -19.98
C PRO A 546 -24.33 4.57 -18.68
N GLU A 547 -23.31 3.76 -18.38
CA GLU A 547 -23.26 2.97 -17.14
C GLU A 547 -23.23 3.86 -15.91
N LEU A 548 -22.37 4.90 -15.88
CA LEU A 548 -22.34 5.84 -14.76
C LEU A 548 -23.67 6.58 -14.56
N LYS A 549 -24.32 6.99 -15.67
CA LYS A 549 -25.68 7.59 -15.61
C LYS A 549 -26.73 6.61 -15.10
N ARG A 550 -26.64 5.33 -15.47
CA ARG A 550 -27.51 4.27 -14.93
C ARG A 550 -27.32 4.13 -13.42
N LEU A 551 -26.08 4.11 -12.93
CA LEU A 551 -25.78 4.06 -11.49
C LEU A 551 -26.38 5.24 -10.74
N ALA A 552 -26.22 6.47 -11.25
CA ALA A 552 -26.82 7.66 -10.63
C ALA A 552 -28.36 7.56 -10.54
N LYS A 553 -29.02 7.01 -11.58
CA LYS A 553 -30.46 6.77 -11.57
C LYS A 553 -30.88 5.69 -10.57
N ASN A 554 -30.07 4.66 -10.40
CA ASN A 554 -30.35 3.55 -9.49
C ASN A 554 -30.12 3.92 -8.01
N TYR A 555 -29.21 4.86 -7.74
CA TYR A 555 -28.84 5.27 -6.38
C TYR A 555 -28.99 6.78 -6.14
N PRO A 556 -30.20 7.37 -6.33
CA PRO A 556 -30.41 8.82 -6.29
C PRO A 556 -30.23 9.44 -4.89
N LEU A 557 -30.27 8.63 -3.82
CA LEU A 557 -29.99 9.08 -2.46
C LEU A 557 -28.48 9.17 -2.17
N LEU A 558 -27.66 8.45 -2.93
CA LEU A 558 -26.21 8.44 -2.78
C LEU A 558 -25.54 9.40 -3.75
N ILE A 559 -26.01 9.44 -5.00
CA ILE A 559 -25.37 10.13 -6.12
C ILE A 559 -26.25 11.30 -6.56
N SER A 560 -25.73 12.52 -6.48
CA SER A 560 -26.43 13.73 -6.89
C SER A 560 -26.29 14.02 -8.38
N LYS A 561 -25.12 13.74 -8.98
CA LYS A 561 -24.89 13.86 -10.43
C LYS A 561 -23.64 13.10 -10.91
N ILE A 562 -23.56 12.91 -12.22
CA ILE A 562 -22.34 12.51 -12.93
C ILE A 562 -21.83 13.72 -13.72
N SER A 563 -20.53 13.98 -13.66
CA SER A 563 -19.85 15.00 -14.47
C SER A 563 -18.67 14.40 -15.21
N GLY A 564 -18.14 15.14 -16.19
CA GLY A 564 -16.98 14.71 -16.97
C GLY A 564 -17.29 14.27 -18.40
N ASP A 565 -16.25 13.84 -19.09
CA ASP A 565 -16.24 13.50 -20.52
C ASP A 565 -15.02 12.62 -20.84
N GLY A 566 -15.01 11.96 -22.01
CA GLY A 566 -13.95 11.05 -22.43
C GLY A 566 -13.81 9.88 -21.44
N LEU A 567 -12.64 9.77 -20.82
CA LEU A 567 -12.37 8.83 -19.73
C LEU A 567 -11.97 9.57 -18.44
N MET A 568 -12.58 10.74 -18.21
CA MET A 568 -12.48 11.50 -16.97
C MET A 568 -13.88 11.80 -16.45
N PHE A 569 -14.32 11.09 -15.42
CA PHE A 569 -15.64 11.27 -14.82
C PHE A 569 -15.59 11.47 -13.31
N GLY A 570 -16.53 12.25 -12.81
CA GLY A 570 -16.78 12.45 -11.38
C GLY A 570 -18.17 11.92 -11.02
N ILE A 571 -18.23 11.07 -9.99
CA ILE A 571 -19.49 10.66 -9.35
C ILE A 571 -19.65 11.54 -8.12
N HIS A 572 -20.63 12.46 -8.15
CA HIS A 572 -20.88 13.38 -7.05
C HIS A 572 -21.78 12.70 -6.02
N PHE A 573 -21.22 12.39 -4.86
CA PHE A 573 -21.96 11.86 -3.73
C PHE A 573 -22.60 12.97 -2.91
N THR A 574 -23.56 12.60 -2.06
CA THR A 574 -24.23 13.53 -1.13
C THR A 574 -23.36 13.90 0.08
N SER A 575 -22.30 13.13 0.39
CA SER A 575 -21.33 13.48 1.45
C SER A 575 -19.95 12.84 1.23
N PRO A 576 -18.89 13.37 1.87
CA PRO A 576 -17.54 12.78 1.77
C PRO A 576 -17.44 11.40 2.43
N LEU A 577 -18.28 11.13 3.44
CA LEU A 577 -18.35 9.83 4.10
C LEU A 577 -18.72 8.72 3.10
N MET A 578 -19.66 9.00 2.19
CA MET A 578 -20.04 8.03 1.16
C MET A 578 -18.90 7.76 0.17
N VAL A 579 -18.10 8.77 -0.15
CA VAL A 579 -16.90 8.61 -0.96
C VAL A 579 -15.87 7.73 -0.25
N GLY A 580 -15.65 7.96 1.05
CA GLY A 580 -14.78 7.12 1.88
C GLY A 580 -15.24 5.66 1.92
N LEU A 581 -16.55 5.44 2.10
CA LEU A 581 -17.18 4.11 2.03
C LEU A 581 -16.98 3.45 0.66
N ALA A 582 -17.24 4.17 -0.42
CA ALA A 582 -17.04 3.67 -1.77
C ALA A 582 -15.58 3.29 -2.01
N LEU A 583 -14.62 4.14 -1.64
CA LEU A 583 -13.19 3.86 -1.79
C LEU A 583 -12.76 2.63 -1.00
N ARG A 584 -13.22 2.50 0.25
CA ARG A 584 -12.89 1.34 1.09
C ARG A 584 -13.45 0.05 0.50
N LEU A 585 -14.73 0.04 0.12
CA LEU A 585 -15.41 -1.14 -0.39
C LEU A 585 -14.91 -1.52 -1.79
N LEU A 586 -14.57 -0.55 -2.65
CA LEU A 586 -13.90 -0.83 -3.93
C LEU A 586 -12.56 -1.52 -3.69
N TYR A 587 -11.76 -1.03 -2.74
CA TYR A 587 -10.47 -1.64 -2.39
C TYR A 587 -10.64 -3.07 -1.84
N GLU A 588 -11.67 -3.33 -1.05
CA GLU A 588 -12.02 -4.69 -0.59
C GLU A 588 -12.40 -5.62 -1.75
N ASN A 589 -12.88 -5.07 -2.86
CA ASN A 589 -13.30 -5.80 -4.06
C ASN A 589 -12.32 -5.60 -5.24
N ASP A 590 -11.04 -5.44 -4.95
CA ASP A 590 -9.95 -5.47 -5.93
C ASP A 590 -10.04 -4.35 -7.01
N VAL A 591 -10.63 -3.20 -6.66
CA VAL A 591 -10.68 -2.00 -7.52
C VAL A 591 -10.12 -0.80 -6.77
N THR A 592 -9.23 -0.04 -7.39
CA THR A 592 -8.71 1.21 -6.83
C THR A 592 -9.34 2.42 -7.51
N SER A 593 -9.63 3.45 -6.72
CA SER A 593 -10.13 4.75 -7.18
C SER A 593 -9.61 5.84 -6.22
N SER A 594 -9.96 7.10 -6.45
CA SER A 594 -9.64 8.21 -5.55
C SER A 594 -10.73 9.27 -5.55
N TYR A 595 -10.63 10.25 -4.66
CA TYR A 595 -11.49 11.42 -4.62
C TYR A 595 -10.86 12.59 -5.40
N CYS A 596 -11.64 13.62 -5.72
CA CYS A 596 -11.13 14.88 -6.27
C CYS A 596 -10.54 15.75 -5.15
N LEU A 597 -9.29 16.22 -5.30
CA LEU A 597 -8.55 16.85 -4.18
C LEU A 597 -9.25 18.09 -3.59
N TYR A 598 -9.93 18.87 -4.41
CA TYR A 598 -10.60 20.12 -4.01
C TYR A 598 -12.12 19.96 -3.86
N ASN A 599 -12.64 18.74 -4.04
CA ASN A 599 -14.02 18.39 -3.77
C ASN A 599 -14.16 16.95 -3.26
N LEU A 600 -14.15 16.80 -1.93
CA LEU A 600 -14.21 15.49 -1.26
C LEU A 600 -15.54 14.73 -1.45
N ASN A 601 -16.56 15.36 -2.02
CA ASN A 601 -17.82 14.71 -2.37
C ASN A 601 -17.75 13.94 -3.70
N VAL A 602 -16.64 14.04 -4.44
CA VAL A 602 -16.56 13.46 -5.79
C VAL A 602 -15.60 12.29 -5.80
N LEU A 603 -16.14 11.10 -6.12
CA LEU A 603 -15.36 9.92 -6.47
C LEU A 603 -14.94 10.04 -7.92
N ARG A 604 -13.65 9.83 -8.19
CA ARG A 604 -13.06 9.95 -9.51
C ARG A 604 -13.04 8.61 -10.23
N VAL A 605 -13.65 8.59 -11.41
CA VAL A 605 -13.60 7.47 -12.35
C VAL A 605 -12.75 7.90 -13.53
N GLN A 606 -11.50 7.46 -13.53
CA GLN A 606 -10.49 7.82 -14.52
C GLN A 606 -9.59 6.62 -14.81
N PRO A 607 -10.08 5.60 -15.55
CA PRO A 607 -9.28 4.43 -15.87
C PRO A 607 -8.12 4.77 -16.83
N PRO A 608 -7.09 3.92 -16.91
CA PRO A 608 -6.11 3.94 -17.99
C PRO A 608 -6.78 3.95 -19.38
N LEU A 609 -6.22 4.73 -20.29
CA LEU A 609 -6.71 4.93 -21.65
C LEU A 609 -6.56 3.67 -22.51
N ASN A 610 -5.60 2.81 -22.19
CA ASN A 610 -5.40 1.50 -22.80
C ASN A 610 -6.25 0.40 -22.15
N SER A 611 -7.24 0.76 -21.33
CA SER A 611 -8.03 -0.23 -20.62
C SER A 611 -8.76 -1.19 -21.54
N GLN A 612 -8.84 -2.46 -21.14
CA GLN A 612 -9.59 -3.47 -21.86
C GLN A 612 -11.09 -3.34 -21.54
N PRO A 613 -11.99 -3.36 -22.55
CA PRO A 613 -13.42 -3.14 -22.33
C PRO A 613 -14.04 -4.10 -21.29
N HIS A 614 -13.63 -5.37 -21.30
CA HIS A 614 -14.15 -6.38 -20.37
C HIS A 614 -13.74 -6.12 -18.92
N ASN A 615 -12.52 -5.62 -18.68
CA ASN A 615 -12.03 -5.27 -17.35
C ASN A 615 -12.70 -4.00 -16.82
N LEU A 616 -12.89 -3.00 -17.68
CA LEU A 616 -13.66 -1.80 -17.34
C LEU A 616 -15.12 -2.14 -16.96
N ILE A 617 -15.78 -3.03 -17.70
CA ILE A 617 -17.14 -3.51 -17.36
C ILE A 617 -17.14 -4.22 -16.00
N LYS A 618 -16.16 -5.09 -15.74
CA LYS A 618 -16.04 -5.77 -14.45
C LYS A 618 -15.87 -4.78 -13.29
N ALA A 619 -15.06 -3.74 -13.48
CA ALA A 619 -14.90 -2.67 -12.49
C ALA A 619 -16.21 -1.87 -12.28
N CYS A 620 -16.96 -1.59 -13.35
CA CYS A 620 -18.28 -0.94 -13.25
C CYS A 620 -19.30 -1.81 -12.49
N ASN A 621 -19.33 -3.12 -12.73
CA ASN A 621 -20.17 -4.05 -11.98
C ASN A 621 -19.78 -4.11 -10.49
N THR A 622 -18.49 -4.02 -10.21
CA THR A 622 -17.97 -3.95 -8.84
C THR A 622 -18.44 -2.67 -8.15
N LEU A 623 -18.34 -1.53 -8.84
CA LEU A 623 -18.86 -0.25 -8.36
C LEU A 623 -20.37 -0.30 -8.10
N ASP A 624 -21.16 -0.93 -8.98
CA ASP A 624 -22.60 -1.14 -8.77
C ASP A 624 -22.87 -1.93 -7.47
N GLY A 625 -22.16 -3.05 -7.28
CA GLY A 625 -22.25 -3.85 -6.06
C GLY A 625 -21.86 -3.08 -4.78
N VAL A 626 -20.82 -2.25 -4.87
CA VAL A 626 -20.40 -1.36 -3.78
C VAL A 626 -21.49 -0.34 -3.45
N LEU A 627 -22.05 0.33 -4.47
CA LEU A 627 -23.12 1.31 -4.28
C LEU A 627 -24.37 0.67 -3.68
N ASN A 628 -24.75 -0.53 -4.13
CA ASN A 628 -25.83 -1.31 -3.53
C ASN A 628 -25.55 -1.61 -2.06
N LYS A 629 -24.33 -2.03 -1.70
CA LYS A 629 -23.97 -2.27 -0.30
C LYS A 629 -24.13 -1.00 0.53
N ILE A 630 -23.58 0.13 0.07
CA ILE A 630 -23.70 1.43 0.77
C ILE A 630 -25.15 1.84 0.96
N ASN A 631 -25.99 1.67 -0.07
CA ASN A 631 -27.40 2.03 -0.02
C ASN A 631 -28.19 1.24 1.04
N ASN A 632 -27.67 0.09 1.47
CA ASN A 632 -28.28 -0.76 2.50
C ASN A 632 -27.60 -0.65 3.87
N ILE A 633 -26.57 0.20 4.03
CA ILE A 633 -25.96 0.48 5.33
C ILE A 633 -26.73 1.63 5.99
N ASP A 634 -27.22 1.41 7.21
CA ASP A 634 -27.80 2.48 8.02
C ASP A 634 -26.71 3.36 8.66
N ILE A 635 -26.22 4.28 7.85
CA ILE A 635 -25.22 5.29 8.22
C ILE A 635 -25.77 6.38 9.14
N ALA A 636 -27.10 6.51 9.30
CA ALA A 636 -27.68 7.60 10.09
C ALA A 636 -27.36 7.46 11.59
N THR A 637 -27.03 6.23 12.00
CA THR A 637 -26.61 5.89 13.36
C THR A 637 -25.11 6.09 13.59
N TRP A 638 -24.33 6.40 12.56
CA TRP A 638 -22.88 6.51 12.67
C TRP A 638 -22.48 7.88 13.22
N SER A 639 -21.57 7.87 14.19
CA SER A 639 -20.82 9.07 14.56
C SER A 639 -19.37 8.93 14.09
N LEU A 640 -18.76 10.06 13.74
CA LEU A 640 -17.44 10.05 13.12
C LEU A 640 -16.34 9.60 14.07
N ASN A 641 -16.49 9.91 15.35
CA ASN A 641 -15.46 9.77 16.37
C ASN A 641 -16.00 9.09 17.63
N HIS A 642 -17.20 8.51 17.55
CA HIS A 642 -17.88 7.87 18.65
C HIS A 642 -18.73 6.68 18.18
N ALA A 643 -18.83 5.64 18.99
CA ALA A 643 -19.79 4.56 18.84
C ALA A 643 -20.30 4.13 20.21
N SER A 644 -21.59 3.84 20.31
CA SER A 644 -22.22 3.34 21.54
C SER A 644 -23.05 2.11 21.23
N PHE A 645 -22.94 1.10 22.09
CA PHE A 645 -23.65 -0.15 21.96
C PHE A 645 -24.26 -0.57 23.29
N GLU A 646 -25.48 -1.10 23.24
CA GLU A 646 -26.18 -1.62 24.43
C GLU A 646 -26.58 -3.08 24.24
N LEU A 647 -26.46 -3.86 25.31
CA LEU A 647 -26.86 -5.26 25.37
C LEU A 647 -27.52 -5.56 26.71
N ILE A 648 -28.61 -6.32 26.70
CA ILE A 648 -29.24 -6.86 27.90
C ILE A 648 -28.89 -8.34 28.01
N LEU A 649 -28.32 -8.73 29.15
CA LEU A 649 -27.94 -10.10 29.48
C LEU A 649 -28.88 -10.67 30.54
N PRO A 650 -29.41 -11.90 30.39
CA PRO A 650 -30.21 -12.58 31.40
C PRO A 650 -29.33 -13.20 32.51
N THR A 651 -28.37 -12.42 33.02
CA THR A 651 -27.38 -12.82 34.00
C THR A 651 -27.31 -11.76 35.09
N PRO A 652 -27.25 -12.12 36.39
CA PRO A 652 -27.02 -11.16 37.48
C PRO A 652 -25.71 -10.39 37.33
N ILE A 653 -25.71 -9.10 37.69
CA ILE A 653 -24.58 -8.19 37.45
C ILE A 653 -23.27 -8.68 38.06
N ASN A 654 -23.31 -9.28 39.25
CA ASN A 654 -22.10 -9.76 39.95
C ASN A 654 -21.34 -10.82 39.14
N ASN A 655 -22.05 -11.65 38.37
CA ASN A 655 -21.42 -12.66 37.52
C ASN A 655 -20.76 -12.04 36.29
N VAL A 656 -21.41 -11.05 35.69
CA VAL A 656 -20.88 -10.31 34.54
C VAL A 656 -19.68 -9.45 34.96
N LEU A 657 -19.80 -8.75 36.09
CA LEU A 657 -18.73 -7.92 36.65
C LEU A 657 -17.49 -8.74 36.96
N LYS A 658 -17.64 -9.92 37.58
CA LYS A 658 -16.52 -10.82 37.84
C LYS A 658 -15.77 -11.20 36.55
N GLN A 659 -16.48 -11.52 35.47
CA GLN A 659 -15.85 -11.86 34.19
C GLN A 659 -15.08 -10.67 33.60
N VAL A 660 -15.68 -9.48 33.65
CA VAL A 660 -15.03 -8.23 33.21
C VAL A 660 -13.80 -7.93 34.06
N GLN A 661 -13.83 -8.19 35.37
CA GLN A 661 -12.69 -8.00 36.26
C GLN A 661 -11.57 -9.02 36.02
N ASP A 662 -11.91 -10.28 35.76
CA ASP A 662 -10.93 -11.34 35.50
C ASP A 662 -10.22 -11.15 34.14
N TYR A 663 -10.93 -10.63 33.13
CA TYR A 663 -10.43 -10.51 31.75
C TYR A 663 -10.87 -9.23 31.02
N PRO A 664 -10.61 -8.02 31.54
CA PRO A 664 -11.18 -6.76 31.01
C PRO A 664 -10.80 -6.50 29.56
N ALA A 665 -9.56 -6.84 29.17
CA ALA A 665 -9.08 -6.63 27.81
C ALA A 665 -9.73 -7.55 26.75
N LEU A 666 -10.41 -8.65 27.13
CA LEU A 666 -11.20 -9.45 26.20
C LEU A 666 -12.46 -8.70 25.73
N PHE A 667 -12.94 -7.77 26.55
CA PHE A 667 -14.13 -6.97 26.30
C PHE A 667 -13.82 -5.62 25.62
N ASP A 668 -12.55 -5.36 25.28
CA ASP A 668 -12.17 -4.25 24.40
C ASP A 668 -12.57 -4.60 22.96
N PRO A 669 -13.32 -3.76 22.22
CA PRO A 669 -13.85 -4.08 20.89
C PRO A 669 -12.78 -4.31 19.84
N PHE A 670 -11.57 -3.81 20.01
CA PHE A 670 -10.50 -4.04 19.06
C PHE A 670 -9.62 -5.26 19.40
N SER A 671 -9.73 -5.83 20.60
CA SER A 671 -8.85 -6.92 21.08
C SER A 671 -8.80 -8.14 20.16
N ASP A 672 -7.64 -8.79 20.05
CA ASP A 672 -7.55 -10.08 19.35
C ASP A 672 -8.13 -11.26 20.16
N GLY A 673 -8.49 -11.03 21.43
CA GLY A 673 -9.09 -12.00 22.34
C GLY A 673 -8.15 -13.15 22.76
N ARG A 674 -6.89 -13.15 22.30
CA ARG A 674 -5.93 -14.26 22.46
C ARG A 674 -4.81 -13.91 23.43
N THR A 675 -4.73 -12.65 23.81
CA THR A 675 -3.60 -12.12 24.57
C THR A 675 -4.12 -11.51 25.85
N HIS A 676 -3.59 -11.98 26.98
CA HIS A 676 -3.87 -11.38 28.27
C HIS A 676 -3.02 -10.11 28.44
N TYR A 677 -3.65 -9.04 28.93
CA TYR A 677 -3.01 -7.76 29.18
C TYR A 677 -3.25 -7.38 30.64
N PRO A 678 -2.19 -7.06 31.41
CA PRO A 678 -2.34 -6.64 32.79
C PRO A 678 -3.08 -5.30 32.88
N CYS A 679 -3.91 -5.14 33.90
CA CYS A 679 -4.50 -3.85 34.25
C CYS A 679 -3.45 -2.89 34.83
N ASP A 680 -3.74 -1.61 34.71
CA ASP A 680 -2.99 -0.49 35.28
C ASP A 680 -1.53 -0.41 34.83
N GLN A 681 -1.22 -1.03 33.68
CA GLN A 681 0.09 -0.99 33.05
C GLN A 681 -0.02 -0.64 31.56
N TRP A 682 0.87 0.23 31.10
CA TRP A 682 1.03 0.50 29.68
C TRP A 682 1.70 -0.67 29.00
N VAL A 683 0.96 -1.35 28.13
CA VAL A 683 1.46 -2.51 27.38
C VAL A 683 1.12 -2.38 25.90
N ASN A 684 1.84 -3.12 25.06
CA ASN A 684 1.51 -3.23 23.65
C ASN A 684 0.24 -4.08 23.49
N PHE A 685 -0.85 -3.44 23.11
CA PHE A 685 -2.12 -4.06 22.78
C PHE A 685 -2.13 -4.49 21.32
N TYR A 686 -2.70 -5.66 21.07
CA TYR A 686 -2.84 -6.26 19.75
C TYR A 686 -4.32 -6.41 19.45
N GLY A 687 -4.72 -5.80 18.34
CA GLY A 687 -6.12 -5.76 17.95
C GLY A 687 -6.33 -5.84 16.46
N ASN A 688 -7.58 -5.75 16.06
CA ASN A 688 -8.02 -5.72 14.67
C ASN A 688 -8.70 -4.38 14.37
N LEU A 689 -8.37 -3.79 13.23
CA LEU A 689 -9.08 -2.70 12.60
C LEU A 689 -9.57 -3.22 11.26
N GLY A 690 -10.83 -3.66 11.18
CA GLY A 690 -11.30 -4.49 10.06
C GLY A 690 -10.52 -5.80 10.02
N ASP A 691 -10.08 -6.22 8.82
CA ASP A 691 -9.25 -7.41 8.65
C ASP A 691 -7.77 -7.21 9.04
N ASP A 692 -7.40 -5.97 9.40
CA ASP A 692 -6.01 -5.62 9.64
C ASP A 692 -5.61 -5.78 11.09
N ARG A 693 -4.58 -6.59 11.33
CA ARG A 693 -3.92 -6.66 12.62
C ARG A 693 -3.11 -5.40 12.87
N ALA A 694 -3.30 -4.82 14.05
CA ALA A 694 -2.69 -3.58 14.47
C ALA A 694 -2.17 -3.70 15.91
N CYS A 695 -1.10 -2.96 16.20
CA CYS A 695 -0.50 -2.87 17.53
C CYS A 695 -0.44 -1.41 17.99
N TRP A 696 -0.78 -1.12 19.24
CA TRP A 696 -0.54 0.20 19.85
C TRP A 696 -0.35 0.08 21.35
N LYS A 697 0.23 1.11 21.98
CA LYS A 697 0.33 1.15 23.45
C LYS A 697 -1.03 1.44 24.07
N ASN A 698 -1.39 0.69 25.09
CA ASN A 698 -2.71 0.74 25.71
C ASN A 698 -2.62 0.58 27.23
N LEU A 699 -3.56 1.20 27.93
CA LEU A 699 -3.76 1.09 29.36
C LEU A 699 -5.19 0.61 29.63
N THR A 700 -5.32 -0.55 30.26
CA THR A 700 -6.61 -1.08 30.71
C THR A 700 -6.73 -0.87 32.22
N GLY A 701 -7.87 -0.38 32.70
CA GLY A 701 -8.15 -0.17 34.12
C GLY A 701 -9.54 -0.69 34.48
N LEU A 702 -9.70 -1.08 35.74
CA LEU A 702 -10.99 -1.53 36.27
C LEU A 702 -11.80 -0.33 36.80
N LEU A 703 -13.11 -0.44 36.65
CA LEU A 703 -14.09 0.47 37.24
C LEU A 703 -14.93 -0.34 38.25
N GLU A 704 -15.61 0.35 39.18
CA GLU A 704 -16.50 -0.30 40.15
C GLU A 704 -17.58 -1.16 39.46
N ASP A 705 -18.06 -0.68 38.31
CA ASP A 705 -19.15 -1.24 37.52
C ASP A 705 -18.71 -1.63 36.10
N GLY A 706 -17.42 -1.90 35.85
CA GLY A 706 -16.95 -2.31 34.53
C GLY A 706 -15.44 -2.12 34.30
N PHE A 707 -15.06 -1.67 33.10
CA PHE A 707 -13.66 -1.38 32.77
C PHE A 707 -13.51 -0.21 31.80
N VAL A 708 -12.31 0.37 31.78
CA VAL A 708 -11.88 1.36 30.80
C VAL A 708 -10.60 0.90 30.11
N SER A 709 -10.48 1.16 28.82
CA SER A 709 -9.28 0.93 28.04
C SER A 709 -8.95 2.19 27.27
N THR A 710 -7.71 2.68 27.41
CA THR A 710 -7.24 3.93 26.78
C THR A 710 -5.99 3.66 25.95
N ALA A 711 -6.04 4.04 24.68
CA ALA A 711 -4.88 4.01 23.80
C ALA A 711 -3.97 5.21 24.09
N ALA A 712 -2.66 4.97 24.12
CA ALA A 712 -1.67 6.04 24.16
C ALA A 712 -1.72 6.83 22.85
N GLU A 713 -1.30 8.09 22.91
CA GLU A 713 -1.01 8.86 21.71
C GLU A 713 0.08 8.15 20.89
N GLY A 714 -0.14 8.01 19.59
CA GLY A 714 0.74 7.30 18.69
C GLY A 714 0.34 7.43 17.22
N PHE A 715 0.83 6.48 16.42
CA PHE A 715 0.63 6.52 14.97
C PHE A 715 -0.85 6.37 14.58
N ILE A 716 -1.58 5.43 15.20
CA ILE A 716 -2.99 5.16 14.87
C ILE A 716 -3.93 6.16 15.55
N TRP A 717 -3.70 6.39 16.85
CA TRP A 717 -4.59 7.15 17.71
C TRP A 717 -3.89 8.40 18.23
N LYS A 718 -4.54 9.56 18.14
CA LYS A 718 -4.22 10.68 19.03
C LYS A 718 -4.81 10.42 20.41
N SER A 719 -6.05 9.93 20.43
CA SER A 719 -6.68 9.35 21.62
C SER A 719 -7.68 8.28 21.20
N CYS A 720 -7.84 7.22 21.97
CA CYS A 720 -8.99 6.34 21.83
C CYS A 720 -9.35 5.74 23.20
N ILE A 721 -10.56 6.00 23.67
CA ILE A 721 -11.08 5.59 24.97
C ILE A 721 -12.25 4.65 24.73
N ARG A 722 -12.24 3.51 25.42
CA ARG A 722 -13.27 2.48 25.37
C ARG A 722 -13.74 2.22 26.79
N GLN A 723 -15.03 2.38 27.05
CA GLN A 723 -15.61 2.18 28.37
C GLN A 723 -16.75 1.19 28.29
N LEU A 724 -16.69 0.14 29.10
CA LEU A 724 -17.80 -0.78 29.31
C LEU A 724 -18.32 -0.55 30.72
N ARG A 725 -19.62 -0.26 30.84
CA ARG A 725 -20.35 -0.07 32.10
C ARG A 725 -21.45 -1.10 32.21
N LEU A 726 -21.65 -1.59 33.43
CA LEU A 726 -22.68 -2.54 33.80
C LEU A 726 -23.69 -1.86 34.73
N SER A 727 -24.97 -2.10 34.49
CA SER A 727 -26.03 -1.63 35.38
C SER A 727 -27.09 -2.70 35.62
N VAL A 728 -27.71 -2.65 36.80
CA VAL A 728 -28.77 -3.58 37.17
C VAL A 728 -30.06 -3.15 36.49
N LEU A 729 -30.58 -3.98 35.59
CA LEU A 729 -31.91 -3.78 35.02
C LEU A 729 -32.96 -4.47 35.90
N THR A 730 -32.68 -5.69 36.33
CA THR A 730 -33.44 -6.44 37.35
C THR A 730 -32.48 -7.35 38.14
N PRO A 731 -32.90 -8.00 39.25
CA PRO A 731 -32.02 -8.91 39.99
C PRO A 731 -31.40 -10.05 39.17
N VAL A 732 -31.99 -10.39 38.02
CA VAL A 732 -31.54 -11.46 37.11
C VAL A 732 -31.12 -10.95 35.73
N MET A 733 -31.15 -9.64 35.48
CA MET A 733 -30.78 -9.05 34.19
C MET A 733 -29.81 -7.88 34.36
N THR A 734 -28.76 -7.87 33.55
CA THR A 734 -27.73 -6.82 33.50
C THR A 734 -27.81 -6.10 32.18
N GLN A 735 -27.78 -4.77 32.21
CA GLN A 735 -27.55 -3.94 31.04
C GLN A 735 -26.06 -3.65 30.91
N VAL A 736 -25.51 -3.91 29.72
CA VAL A 736 -24.12 -3.64 29.35
C VAL A 736 -24.12 -2.49 28.35
N SER A 737 -23.41 -1.42 28.66
CA SER A 737 -23.20 -0.28 27.78
C SER A 737 -21.72 -0.19 27.42
N LEU A 738 -21.40 -0.15 26.12
CA LEU A 738 -20.05 0.03 25.60
C LEU A 738 -20.00 1.33 24.82
N THR A 739 -19.15 2.27 25.23
CA THR A 739 -18.82 3.48 24.47
C THR A 739 -17.40 3.42 23.96
N VAL A 740 -17.19 3.89 22.74
CA VAL A 740 -15.89 3.98 22.08
C VAL A 740 -15.77 5.39 21.52
N GLU A 741 -14.76 6.13 21.95
CA GLU A 741 -14.45 7.48 21.48
C GLU A 741 -13.04 7.50 20.92
N TRP A 742 -12.82 8.15 19.77
CA TRP A 742 -11.50 8.20 19.15
C TRP A 742 -11.22 9.52 18.43
N ASP A 743 -9.94 9.85 18.35
CA ASP A 743 -9.37 10.92 17.54
C ASP A 743 -8.11 10.35 16.87
N ASN A 744 -8.00 10.51 15.56
CA ASN A 744 -6.86 10.09 14.75
C ASN A 744 -6.06 11.29 14.20
N ALA A 745 -6.44 12.52 14.57
CA ALA A 745 -5.87 13.78 14.11
C ALA A 745 -5.80 13.92 12.59
N MET A 746 -6.86 13.50 11.88
CA MET A 746 -6.92 13.57 10.42
C MET A 746 -7.79 14.71 9.89
N GLN A 747 -8.44 15.52 10.74
CA GLN A 747 -9.28 16.63 10.31
C GLN A 747 -8.56 17.54 9.30
N PRO A 748 -9.14 17.76 8.09
CA PRO A 748 -10.55 17.55 7.73
C PRO A 748 -10.94 16.16 7.16
N TYR A 749 -10.02 15.19 7.09
CA TYR A 749 -10.21 13.88 6.46
C TYR A 749 -10.86 12.81 7.35
N ASP A 750 -11.40 13.16 8.52
CA ASP A 750 -12.10 12.25 9.43
C ASP A 750 -13.22 11.47 8.70
N MET A 751 -13.98 12.16 7.85
CA MET A 751 -15.06 11.57 7.04
C MET A 751 -14.59 10.41 6.15
N LEU A 752 -13.34 10.43 5.69
CA LEU A 752 -12.76 9.35 4.90
C LEU A 752 -12.13 8.28 5.81
N THR A 753 -11.31 8.72 6.75
CA THR A 753 -10.45 7.83 7.56
C THR A 753 -11.20 6.99 8.60
N ASN A 754 -12.33 7.50 9.10
CA ASN A 754 -13.10 6.83 10.15
C ASN A 754 -14.06 5.76 9.62
N VAL A 755 -14.24 5.66 8.30
CA VAL A 755 -15.12 4.66 7.66
C VAL A 755 -14.78 3.25 8.10
N LYS A 756 -13.50 2.90 8.07
CA LYS A 756 -13.04 1.55 8.41
C LYS A 756 -13.25 1.21 9.89
N ILE A 757 -13.02 2.19 10.76
CA ILE A 757 -13.24 2.04 12.21
C ILE A 757 -14.73 1.82 12.47
N ASN A 758 -15.59 2.62 11.84
CA ASN A 758 -17.04 2.49 11.95
C ASN A 758 -17.55 1.15 11.43
N LEU A 759 -17.14 0.72 10.22
CA LEU A 759 -17.49 -0.60 9.68
C LEU A 759 -17.11 -1.71 10.65
N TYR A 760 -15.89 -1.67 11.17
CA TYR A 760 -15.42 -2.68 12.12
C TYR A 760 -16.24 -2.71 13.41
N LEU A 761 -16.47 -1.55 14.05
CA LEU A 761 -17.19 -1.47 15.30
C LEU A 761 -18.65 -1.95 15.16
N ASN A 762 -19.32 -1.55 14.09
CA ASN A 762 -20.73 -1.88 13.85
C ASN A 762 -20.96 -3.32 13.37
N GLU A 763 -20.07 -3.87 12.53
CA GLU A 763 -20.27 -5.22 11.97
C GLU A 763 -19.66 -6.33 12.84
N GLN A 764 -18.48 -6.11 13.43
CA GLN A 764 -17.66 -7.18 14.01
C GLN A 764 -17.29 -6.97 15.48
N GLY A 765 -16.84 -5.76 15.83
CA GLY A 765 -16.28 -5.45 17.15
C GLY A 765 -17.26 -5.71 18.29
N PHE A 766 -18.49 -5.18 18.18
CA PHE A 766 -19.51 -5.39 19.20
C PHE A 766 -20.06 -6.82 19.25
N GLN A 767 -20.24 -7.48 18.10
CA GLN A 767 -20.72 -8.87 18.06
C GLN A 767 -19.76 -9.82 18.77
N ARG A 768 -18.45 -9.59 18.67
CA ARG A 768 -17.46 -10.37 19.42
C ARG A 768 -17.67 -10.24 20.93
N ILE A 769 -17.79 -9.01 21.42
CA ILE A 769 -18.01 -8.74 22.86
C ILE A 769 -19.31 -9.40 23.33
N LYS A 770 -20.40 -9.23 22.57
CA LYS A 770 -21.67 -9.90 22.85
C LYS A 770 -21.50 -11.40 22.97
N ASN A 771 -20.77 -12.03 22.05
CA ASN A 771 -20.55 -13.48 22.08
C ASN A 771 -19.72 -13.93 23.29
N GLU A 772 -18.69 -13.19 23.69
CA GLU A 772 -17.90 -13.52 24.88
C GLU A 772 -18.72 -13.35 26.18
N LEU A 773 -19.55 -12.31 26.27
CA LEU A 773 -20.46 -12.10 27.41
C LEU A 773 -21.57 -13.17 27.48
N MET A 774 -22.15 -13.57 26.34
CA MET A 774 -23.21 -14.57 26.27
C MET A 774 -22.72 -16.00 26.58
N ARG A 775 -21.42 -16.26 26.50
CA ARG A 775 -20.79 -17.52 26.92
C ARG A 775 -20.76 -17.71 28.43
N GLY A 776 -21.28 -16.76 29.22
CA GLY A 776 -21.26 -16.70 30.68
C GLY A 776 -22.12 -17.72 31.44
N GLY A 777 -21.92 -19.02 31.16
CA GLY A 777 -22.28 -20.16 32.00
C GLY A 777 -21.32 -21.32 31.74
N MET A 778 -20.02 -21.19 32.06
CA MET A 778 -19.04 -22.25 31.80
C MET A 778 -18.09 -22.50 32.98
N ASN A 779 -18.03 -23.77 33.37
CA ASN A 779 -17.15 -24.39 34.35
C ASN A 779 -15.71 -24.54 33.79
N GLU A 780 -14.74 -24.88 34.66
CA GLU A 780 -13.26 -24.88 34.53
C GLU A 780 -12.60 -25.30 33.19
N THR A 781 -13.33 -25.92 32.26
CA THR A 781 -12.84 -26.35 30.93
C THR A 781 -12.55 -25.18 29.97
N PHE A 782 -13.22 -24.03 30.12
CA PHE A 782 -12.99 -22.84 29.27
C PHE A 782 -11.61 -22.19 29.56
N LEU A 783 -11.16 -22.28 30.81
CA LEU A 783 -9.92 -21.68 31.29
C LEU A 783 -8.67 -22.54 31.05
N ARG A 784 -8.80 -23.84 30.77
CA ARG A 784 -7.62 -24.64 30.41
C ARG A 784 -7.11 -24.38 28.99
N ASN A 785 -7.93 -23.90 28.06
CA ASN A 785 -7.55 -23.84 26.64
C ASN A 785 -7.75 -22.46 25.96
N VAL A 786 -7.57 -21.38 26.71
CA VAL A 786 -6.99 -20.15 26.11
C VAL A 786 -5.58 -20.44 25.52
N VAL A 787 -5.00 -21.61 25.85
CA VAL A 787 -3.83 -22.30 25.27
C VAL A 787 -4.00 -22.68 23.80
#